data_AF-A0A532T4K6-F1
#
_entry.id   AF-A0A532T4K6-F1
#
_cell.length_a   1.000
_cell.length_b   1.000
_cell.length_c   1.000
_cell.angle_alpha   90.00
_cell.angle_beta   90.00
_cell.angle_gamma   90.00
#
_symmetry.space_group_name_H-M   'P 1'
#
loop_
_entity.id
_entity.type
_entity.pdbx_description
1 polymer ?
#
loop_
_entity_poly.entity_id
_entity_poly.type
_entity_poly.pdbx_seq_one_letter_code
_entity_poly.pdbx_strand_id
1 'polypeptide(L)'
;MTTNSKDEIKMSPKTFYRSRRPQYFSDSKVTIKNELPREILAYELEKITANQKENEFESLCRRLAEKLICPNLIPQVGPTGGGDGKTDSETYPVSPNISDRWFIPEKGWDNNQKWAFAISAKEKWRDKVKSDVKKIVDTKRGYTKIFFMTNQLVSSKKKKDKQDELKDEHKIEVIILDKEWILEKVYGNQLIDIVINSLNLTQSYSNKIEEIGSNDSLRKEELEEIEKNINNPKYYEIYDFQLVEDSIRSAILSRELEKPKDEIEGKFQRAERFCKKVNLDKQWLRIYYQKAWTFFWWFEDYEMFIENYKLFKTFLKDTNQILDVENYMNLFNLLRVCSSKVDLKKIGIDFKKEKENLFVFIDKIEKDKERPNSQLTAKSFKLIIELTDSITSKGDNLDLLLTEIKNVLVKSEDYIEFPFESTKNIIQEIGNIISDLKEYDELIDILVNISEKRNSQRAAGLIYFERGRQYFLNEKYNSCIQYFGKAIVKLSKEESNEELLYLIFRALSESYKNMGLIWASYSSNVMATYYSLKPFFNKQRLTKNAINCLKEMCYIELKIGRLPLLFSWYEAYFTLAKQFNIRNEEDISFGDDLTIIDGCLGVRLLNSKWNRIKTQSLLPDVLENLNLWMSRKALIYLLGYEDLICKESNDDQFAKGENLNEFFTKWANQPFTEDMVYSTEFYNGEDITLKSKVLGIELVINIKNDSDSILYAEMILSHVESFFATSLNKIYPKKDKISINLILEENDKSVSFKSNNNGKYNYEFIIDISKINKSSEKNTLPDELKSFIIDLFSKHLIIDNVEKYFKDLFEQEEVQERIAFSYNHPIIIKNILGESPKFHLKNWTELSKLKKYDLKRKEPIIFTNKNEDSSTSKKINDLSNLRHDNRKMVSFINIDLWDKAKWEGVGLGFHPKLGPFIAICFQDIAIGKQIFKELIDKIGKTDTNEKLRLSIIRGTNKKHPHWYKVHLGTNLNKFEFKEKTYITASRIHEMNPYNDTNIKNFIELYREHKEYYLMPGKMSLDKKGVEPFFELGIKKKELNISFAWKIDRNNPDLVVIREGDEPYIPDDVKDAPVNDLLKKIKK
;
A
#
# COMPACT_ATOMS: atom_id res chain seq x y z
N MET A 1 2.14 3.74 6.06
CA MET A 1 2.50 3.38 4.66
C MET A 1 3.22 4.58 4.07
N THR A 2 4.52 4.66 4.26
CA THR A 2 5.35 5.64 3.57
C THR A 2 5.41 5.24 2.10
N THR A 3 5.11 6.19 1.23
CA THR A 3 5.36 6.10 -0.21
C THR A 3 6.84 5.80 -0.39
N ASN A 4 7.18 4.55 -0.68
CA ASN A 4 8.49 4.27 -1.25
C ASN A 4 8.47 4.90 -2.63
N SER A 5 9.24 5.97 -2.76
CA SER A 5 9.61 6.55 -4.05
C SER A 5 10.10 5.42 -4.96
N LYS A 6 9.84 5.58 -6.26
CA LYS A 6 10.34 4.72 -7.33
C LYS A 6 11.86 4.86 -7.54
N ASP A 7 12.62 4.90 -6.44
CA ASP A 7 14.06 4.76 -6.43
C ASP A 7 14.36 3.33 -5.98
N GLU A 8 14.53 2.41 -6.94
CA GLU A 8 15.13 1.11 -6.69
C GLU A 8 16.58 1.31 -6.22
N ILE A 9 16.77 1.61 -4.94
CA ILE A 9 18.03 1.34 -4.25
C ILE A 9 18.22 -0.17 -4.38
N LYS A 10 19.17 -0.61 -5.21
CA LYS A 10 19.58 -2.02 -5.32
C LYS A 10 20.03 -2.52 -3.94
N MET A 11 19.09 -3.03 -3.18
CA MET A 11 19.31 -3.54 -1.84
C MET A 11 20.19 -4.80 -1.92
N SER A 12 21.22 -4.85 -1.08
CA SER A 12 22.12 -6.01 -0.99
C SER A 12 21.37 -7.24 -0.41
N PRO A 13 21.77 -8.49 -0.73
CA PRO A 13 21.15 -9.67 -0.13
C PRO A 13 21.06 -9.63 1.40
N LYS A 14 22.11 -9.19 2.10
CA LYS A 14 22.11 -9.05 3.55
C LYS A 14 21.02 -8.09 4.03
N THR A 15 20.95 -6.90 3.43
CA THR A 15 19.94 -5.90 3.77
C THR A 15 18.53 -6.40 3.46
N PHE A 16 18.36 -7.14 2.36
CA PHE A 16 17.11 -7.82 2.01
C PHE A 16 16.67 -8.85 3.03
N TYR A 17 17.57 -9.75 3.43
CA TYR A 17 17.22 -10.76 4.40
C TYR A 17 16.95 -10.17 5.77
N ARG A 18 17.73 -9.15 6.19
CA ARG A 18 17.49 -8.44 7.44
C ARG A 18 16.14 -7.72 7.48
N SER A 19 15.72 -7.07 6.39
CA SER A 19 14.44 -6.37 6.37
C SER A 19 13.25 -7.33 6.45
N ARG A 20 13.38 -8.55 5.89
CA ARG A 20 12.33 -9.58 5.89
C ARG A 20 12.36 -10.49 7.11
N ARG A 21 13.54 -10.73 7.68
CA ARG A 21 13.78 -11.63 8.80
C ARG A 21 14.72 -10.99 9.83
N PRO A 22 14.34 -9.85 10.43
CA PRO A 22 15.18 -9.14 11.39
C PRO A 22 15.54 -10.01 12.60
N GLN A 23 14.68 -10.97 12.95
CA GLN A 23 14.91 -11.90 14.03
C GLN A 23 16.11 -12.83 13.83
N TYR A 24 16.74 -12.93 12.65
CA TYR A 24 17.98 -13.71 12.45
C TYR A 24 19.26 -12.88 12.59
N PHE A 25 19.12 -11.59 12.87
CA PHE A 25 20.24 -10.67 13.07
C PHE A 25 20.24 -10.18 14.52
N SER A 26 21.31 -9.48 14.90
CA SER A 26 21.46 -8.90 16.22
C SER A 26 20.38 -7.82 16.44
N ASP A 27 19.70 -7.89 17.58
CA ASP A 27 18.72 -6.88 18.03
C ASP A 27 19.29 -5.91 19.06
N SER A 28 20.56 -6.06 19.43
CA SER A 28 21.29 -5.14 20.31
C SER A 28 21.70 -3.85 19.60
N LYS A 29 21.64 -2.73 20.32
CA LYS A 29 22.19 -1.44 19.86
C LYS A 29 23.47 -1.12 20.61
N VAL A 30 24.56 -0.99 19.85
CA VAL A 30 25.84 -0.56 20.41
C VAL A 30 25.97 0.94 20.18
N THR A 31 25.88 1.72 21.26
CA THR A 31 26.19 3.15 21.21
C THR A 31 27.59 3.34 21.80
N ILE A 32 28.54 3.66 20.93
CA ILE A 32 29.92 3.88 21.32
C ILE A 32 30.03 5.31 21.84
N LYS A 33 30.13 5.49 23.17
CA LYS A 33 30.33 6.81 23.77
C LYS A 33 31.77 7.29 23.62
N ASN A 34 32.73 6.40 23.85
CA ASN A 34 34.16 6.60 23.65
C ASN A 34 34.80 5.23 23.39
N GLU A 35 35.38 5.04 22.21
CA GLU A 35 36.21 3.88 21.87
C GLU A 35 37.63 4.36 21.61
N LEU A 36 38.64 3.55 21.92
CA LEU A 36 40.04 3.84 21.58
C LEU A 36 40.17 4.05 20.06
N PRO A 37 40.41 5.27 19.56
CA PRO A 37 40.54 5.53 18.13
C PRO A 37 41.78 4.83 17.56
N ARG A 38 41.69 4.36 16.31
CA ARG A 38 42.77 3.62 15.62
C ARG A 38 44.06 4.44 15.58
N GLU A 39 43.95 5.75 15.42
CA GLU A 39 45.06 6.70 15.41
C GLU A 39 45.74 6.81 16.78
N ILE A 40 44.97 6.78 17.86
CA ILE A 40 45.51 6.83 19.24
C ILE A 40 46.23 5.52 19.56
N LEU A 41 45.65 4.36 19.24
CA LEU A 41 46.34 3.09 19.40
C LEU A 41 47.61 3.02 18.55
N ALA A 42 47.54 3.49 17.30
CA ALA A 42 48.71 3.55 16.43
C ALA A 42 49.83 4.41 17.05
N TYR A 43 49.49 5.55 17.66
CA TYR A 43 50.43 6.41 18.37
C TYR A 43 51.00 5.73 19.63
N GLU A 44 50.17 5.09 20.45
CA GLU A 44 50.63 4.33 21.63
C GLU A 44 51.60 3.21 21.25
N LEU A 45 51.33 2.48 20.16
CA LEU A 45 52.22 1.45 19.62
C LEU A 45 53.58 2.02 19.16
N GLU A 46 53.61 3.23 18.59
CA GLU A 46 54.88 3.89 18.23
C GLU A 46 55.69 4.30 19.47
N LYS A 47 55.02 4.65 20.55
CA LYS A 47 55.65 5.16 21.78
C LYS A 47 56.00 4.10 22.81
N ILE A 48 55.81 2.80 22.52
CA ILE A 48 56.11 1.70 23.46
C ILE A 48 57.48 1.85 24.13
N THR A 49 58.55 2.01 23.36
CA THR A 49 59.90 2.15 23.92
C THR A 49 60.16 3.50 24.58
N ALA A 50 59.55 4.57 24.07
CA ALA A 50 59.66 5.89 24.69
C ALA A 50 58.97 5.93 26.06
N ASN A 51 57.90 5.14 26.24
CA ASN A 51 57.07 5.08 27.44
C ASN A 51 57.43 3.90 28.36
N GLN A 52 58.52 3.17 28.08
CA GLN A 52 58.96 1.99 28.86
C GLN A 52 57.89 0.89 29.01
N LYS A 53 57.06 0.70 27.97
CA LYS A 53 55.93 -0.26 27.94
C LYS A 53 56.28 -1.59 27.24
N GLU A 54 57.55 -1.97 27.17
CA GLU A 54 57.96 -3.19 26.44
C GLU A 54 57.32 -4.47 26.99
N ASN A 55 57.18 -4.58 28.32
CA ASN A 55 56.56 -5.75 28.96
C ASN A 55 55.05 -5.81 28.69
N GLU A 56 54.38 -4.66 28.71
CA GLU A 56 52.97 -4.52 28.35
C GLU A 56 52.72 -4.84 26.88
N PHE A 57 53.64 -4.43 25.99
CA PHE A 57 53.59 -4.78 24.58
C PHE A 57 53.81 -6.27 24.34
N GLU A 58 54.70 -6.92 25.11
CA GLU A 58 54.88 -8.36 25.10
C GLU A 58 53.61 -9.09 25.55
N SER A 59 52.99 -8.63 26.65
CA SER A 59 51.71 -9.13 27.14
C SER A 59 50.59 -8.98 26.09
N LEU A 60 50.51 -7.82 25.43
CA LEU A 60 49.57 -7.59 24.34
C LEU A 60 49.79 -8.58 23.19
N CYS A 61 51.03 -8.68 22.70
CA CYS A 61 51.37 -9.57 21.60
C CYS A 61 51.06 -11.03 21.93
N ARG A 62 51.38 -11.48 23.15
CA ARG A 62 51.06 -12.84 23.61
C ARG A 62 49.55 -13.07 23.67
N ARG A 63 48.77 -12.16 24.27
CA ARG A 63 47.30 -12.30 24.35
C ARG A 63 46.61 -12.24 22.99
N LEU A 64 47.13 -11.43 22.07
CA LEU A 64 46.69 -11.44 20.67
C LEU A 64 47.03 -12.76 19.99
N ALA A 65 48.23 -13.29 20.20
CA ALA A 65 48.64 -14.59 19.65
C ALA A 65 47.82 -15.76 20.25
N GLU A 66 47.53 -15.74 21.56
CA GLU A 66 46.65 -16.71 22.23
C GLU A 66 45.25 -16.74 21.62
N LYS A 67 44.74 -15.56 21.24
CA LYS A 67 43.39 -15.41 20.69
C LYS A 67 43.30 -15.69 19.18
N LEU A 68 44.33 -15.30 18.41
CA LEU A 68 44.28 -15.24 16.95
C LEU A 68 45.18 -16.27 16.25
N ILE A 69 46.15 -16.87 16.94
CA ILE A 69 47.18 -17.72 16.33
C ILE A 69 47.16 -19.13 16.92
N CYS A 70 47.34 -19.28 18.23
CA CYS A 70 47.29 -20.57 18.93
C CYS A 70 47.12 -20.37 20.45
N PRO A 71 46.31 -21.17 21.17
CA PRO A 71 45.93 -20.88 22.54
C PRO A 71 46.85 -21.57 23.57
N ASN A 72 47.78 -22.41 23.10
CA ASN A 72 48.70 -23.22 23.88
C ASN A 72 50.07 -22.55 24.03
N LEU A 73 50.08 -21.26 24.34
CA LEU A 73 51.31 -20.50 24.57
C LEU A 73 51.72 -20.56 26.05
N ILE A 74 53.01 -20.76 26.30
CA ILE A 74 53.57 -20.70 27.65
C ILE A 74 53.88 -19.24 28.00
N PRO A 75 53.32 -18.67 29.08
CA PRO A 75 53.74 -17.37 29.59
C PRO A 75 55.12 -17.52 30.26
N GLN A 76 56.07 -16.66 29.90
CA GLN A 76 57.39 -16.65 30.54
C GLN A 76 57.30 -15.95 31.90
N VAL A 77 57.00 -16.70 32.96
CA VAL A 77 56.92 -16.21 34.35
C VAL A 77 58.04 -16.83 35.19
N GLY A 78 59.23 -16.21 35.14
CA GLY A 78 60.38 -16.57 35.97
C GLY A 78 61.19 -15.32 36.36
N PRO A 79 61.98 -15.35 37.46
CA PRO A 79 62.81 -14.22 37.86
C PRO A 79 63.80 -13.88 36.74
N THR A 80 63.78 -12.63 36.29
CA THR A 80 64.51 -12.07 35.13
C THR A 80 66.05 -12.10 35.25
N GLY A 81 66.61 -12.83 36.21
CA GLY A 81 68.04 -13.02 36.44
C GLY A 81 68.62 -14.38 36.02
N GLY A 82 67.81 -15.33 35.57
CA GLY A 82 68.26 -16.65 35.10
C GLY A 82 67.95 -16.87 33.63
N GLY A 83 68.92 -16.63 32.75
CA GLY A 83 68.76 -16.80 31.30
C GLY A 83 68.75 -18.26 30.86
N ASP A 84 67.58 -18.79 30.47
CA ASP A 84 67.54 -20.04 29.67
C ASP A 84 66.32 -20.20 28.74
N GLY A 85 65.46 -19.18 28.64
CA GLY A 85 64.27 -19.21 27.79
C GLY A 85 64.55 -19.09 26.29
N LYS A 86 65.38 -18.10 25.89
CA LYS A 86 65.76 -17.72 24.49
C LYS A 86 64.61 -17.45 23.49
N THR A 87 63.36 -17.68 23.88
CA THR A 87 62.09 -17.30 23.23
C THR A 87 61.27 -16.46 24.20
N ASP A 88 60.42 -15.55 23.71
CA ASP A 88 59.50 -14.77 24.57
C ASP A 88 58.23 -15.59 24.90
N SER A 89 57.78 -16.45 23.97
CA SER A 89 56.81 -17.51 24.24
C SER A 89 57.00 -18.69 23.28
N GLU A 90 56.48 -19.87 23.63
CA GLU A 90 56.48 -21.06 22.76
C GLU A 90 55.20 -21.88 22.96
N THR A 91 54.86 -22.69 21.95
CA THR A 91 53.74 -23.64 22.05
C THR A 91 54.12 -24.87 22.88
N TYR A 92 53.20 -25.38 23.70
CA TYR A 92 53.34 -26.69 24.35
C TYR A 92 52.50 -27.79 23.68
N PRO A 93 52.89 -29.08 23.74
CA PRO A 93 52.10 -30.17 23.17
C PRO A 93 50.72 -30.29 23.83
N VAL A 94 49.67 -30.48 23.04
CA VAL A 94 48.28 -30.57 23.53
C VAL A 94 47.60 -31.77 22.89
N SER A 95 46.91 -32.60 23.66
CA SER A 95 46.18 -33.75 23.09
C SER A 95 45.22 -33.31 21.98
N PRO A 96 45.08 -34.07 20.86
CA PRO A 96 44.11 -33.76 19.79
C PRO A 96 42.67 -33.60 20.32
N ASN A 97 42.33 -34.31 21.39
CA ASN A 97 41.01 -34.23 22.04
C ASN A 97 40.72 -32.85 22.66
N ILE A 98 41.76 -32.05 22.93
CA ILE A 98 41.65 -30.68 23.43
C ILE A 98 41.81 -29.70 22.27
N SER A 99 42.82 -29.87 21.41
CA SER A 99 43.09 -28.92 20.33
C SER A 99 41.99 -28.85 19.28
N ASP A 100 41.27 -29.95 19.01
CA ASP A 100 40.16 -29.94 18.06
C ASP A 100 38.98 -29.07 18.50
N ARG A 101 38.83 -28.80 19.81
CA ARG A 101 37.75 -27.97 20.41
C ARG A 101 37.97 -26.48 20.22
N TRP A 102 39.17 -26.06 19.83
CA TRP A 102 39.49 -24.66 19.58
C TRP A 102 38.94 -24.19 18.24
N PHE A 103 38.43 -22.96 18.18
CA PHE A 103 37.92 -22.33 16.96
C PHE A 103 38.86 -21.21 16.51
N ILE A 104 40.16 -21.48 16.41
CA ILE A 104 41.11 -20.44 16.04
C ILE A 104 40.97 -20.14 14.55
N PRO A 105 40.76 -18.87 14.17
CA PRO A 105 40.76 -18.48 12.78
C PRO A 105 42.19 -18.60 12.22
N GLU A 106 42.27 -19.10 10.99
CA GLU A 106 43.50 -19.54 10.30
C GLU A 106 43.96 -20.94 10.74
N LYS A 107 44.29 -21.80 9.76
CA LYS A 107 44.67 -23.22 9.89
C LYS A 107 46.00 -23.38 10.63
N GLY A 108 46.02 -22.96 11.90
CA GLY A 108 47.22 -22.55 12.59
C GLY A 108 48.08 -23.74 12.93
N TRP A 109 47.69 -24.52 13.92
CA TRP A 109 48.63 -25.36 14.65
C TRP A 109 48.23 -26.84 14.59
N ASP A 110 49.16 -27.70 14.15
CA ASP A 110 49.05 -29.16 14.25
C ASP A 110 49.92 -29.65 15.42
N ASN A 111 49.53 -30.75 16.05
CA ASN A 111 50.16 -31.28 17.26
C ASN A 111 51.64 -31.67 17.07
N ASN A 112 52.03 -31.90 15.81
CA ASN A 112 53.40 -32.19 15.41
C ASN A 112 54.26 -30.94 15.18
N GLN A 113 53.69 -29.74 15.32
CA GLN A 113 54.39 -28.48 15.12
C GLN A 113 54.74 -27.83 16.44
N LYS A 114 55.99 -27.39 16.58
CA LYS A 114 56.45 -26.59 17.70
C LYS A 114 56.75 -25.17 17.22
N TRP A 115 56.06 -24.18 17.74
CA TRP A 115 56.20 -22.79 17.34
C TRP A 115 56.87 -21.96 18.42
N ALA A 116 57.70 -21.01 18.00
CA ALA A 116 58.32 -20.02 18.87
C ALA A 116 57.83 -18.61 18.53
N PHE A 117 57.73 -17.77 19.56
CA PHE A 117 57.34 -16.38 19.45
C PHE A 117 58.47 -15.50 19.97
N ALA A 118 58.86 -14.52 19.15
CA ALA A 118 59.77 -13.45 19.48
C ALA A 118 59.06 -12.11 19.33
N ILE A 119 59.18 -11.24 20.31
CA ILE A 119 58.46 -9.96 20.40
C ILE A 119 59.48 -8.85 20.58
N SER A 120 59.39 -7.80 19.78
CA SER A 120 60.29 -6.65 19.96
C SER A 120 59.70 -5.32 19.55
N ALA A 121 59.91 -4.33 20.43
CA ALA A 121 59.60 -2.93 20.17
C ALA A 121 60.74 -2.12 19.52
N LYS A 122 61.89 -2.75 19.20
CA LYS A 122 63.09 -2.04 18.70
C LYS A 122 62.91 -1.48 17.29
N GLU A 123 63.32 -0.22 17.11
CA GLU A 123 63.32 0.47 15.80
C GLU A 123 64.14 -0.28 14.74
N LYS A 124 65.33 -0.80 15.11
CA LYS A 124 66.15 -1.69 14.27
C LYS A 124 65.62 -3.13 14.25
N TRP A 125 64.35 -3.31 13.88
CA TRP A 125 63.67 -4.61 13.92
C TRP A 125 64.34 -5.69 13.06
N ARG A 126 65.02 -5.31 11.96
CA ARG A 126 65.72 -6.24 11.03
C ARG A 126 66.89 -6.98 11.68
N ASP A 127 67.72 -6.25 12.42
CA ASP A 127 68.87 -6.82 13.13
C ASP A 127 68.36 -7.68 14.29
N LYS A 128 67.29 -7.22 14.94
CA LYS A 128 66.66 -7.89 16.08
C LYS A 128 65.99 -9.20 15.69
N VAL A 129 65.18 -9.25 14.62
CA VAL A 129 64.57 -10.50 14.12
C VAL A 129 65.65 -11.50 13.70
N LYS A 130 66.72 -11.06 13.04
CA LYS A 130 67.84 -11.94 12.68
C LYS A 130 68.53 -12.52 13.91
N SER A 131 68.82 -11.67 14.90
CA SER A 131 69.41 -12.09 16.18
C SER A 131 68.51 -13.09 16.93
N ASP A 132 67.22 -12.78 17.05
CA ASP A 132 66.31 -13.60 17.85
C ASP A 132 65.97 -14.92 17.15
N VAL A 133 65.72 -14.91 15.84
CA VAL A 133 65.57 -16.15 15.06
C VAL A 133 66.82 -17.02 15.21
N LYS A 134 68.03 -16.46 15.05
CA LYS A 134 69.27 -17.23 15.27
C LYS A 134 69.33 -17.83 16.68
N LYS A 135 69.03 -17.05 17.73
CA LYS A 135 69.00 -17.55 19.11
C LYS A 135 68.00 -18.69 19.32
N ILE A 136 66.82 -18.60 18.71
CA ILE A 136 65.76 -19.60 18.77
C ILE A 136 66.20 -20.87 18.04
N VAL A 137 66.78 -20.76 16.85
CA VAL A 137 67.28 -21.89 16.06
C VAL A 137 68.44 -22.59 16.78
N ASP A 138 69.36 -21.82 17.37
CA ASP A 138 70.50 -22.33 18.14
C ASP A 138 70.09 -23.14 19.39
N THR A 139 68.85 -23.02 19.86
CA THR A 139 68.33 -23.88 20.95
C THR A 139 68.20 -25.35 20.54
N LYS A 140 68.11 -25.64 19.23
CA LYS A 140 67.86 -26.99 18.68
C LYS A 140 66.63 -27.69 19.27
N ARG A 141 65.63 -26.94 19.75
CA ARG A 141 64.38 -27.46 20.35
C ARG A 141 63.33 -27.93 19.33
N GLY A 142 63.66 -28.01 18.04
CA GLY A 142 62.79 -28.57 17.00
C GLY A 142 61.64 -27.67 16.53
N TYR A 143 61.80 -26.34 16.57
CA TYR A 143 60.77 -25.42 16.09
C TYR A 143 60.55 -25.52 14.58
N THR A 144 59.29 -25.61 14.15
CA THR A 144 58.89 -25.68 12.74
C THR A 144 58.50 -24.33 12.17
N LYS A 145 58.12 -23.38 13.03
CA LYS A 145 57.71 -22.02 12.66
C LYS A 145 58.06 -21.03 13.75
N ILE A 146 58.45 -19.82 13.37
CA ILE A 146 58.77 -18.72 14.28
C ILE A 146 57.91 -17.51 13.92
N PHE A 147 57.19 -16.96 14.90
CA PHE A 147 56.47 -15.70 14.77
C PHE A 147 57.30 -14.58 15.40
N PHE A 148 57.54 -13.51 14.64
CA PHE A 148 58.18 -12.29 15.12
C PHE A 148 57.17 -11.15 15.13
N MET A 149 56.79 -10.67 16.32
CA MET A 149 55.82 -9.59 16.48
C MET A 149 56.53 -8.26 16.80
N THR A 150 56.16 -7.18 16.12
CA THR A 150 56.81 -5.88 16.29
C THR A 150 55.82 -4.71 16.22
N ASN A 151 56.11 -3.66 16.99
CA ASN A 151 55.36 -2.39 16.96
C ASN A 151 55.76 -1.47 15.80
N GLN A 152 56.74 -1.88 14.99
CA GLN A 152 57.22 -1.12 13.85
C GLN A 152 56.28 -1.32 12.65
N LEU A 153 56.08 -0.28 11.85
CA LEU A 153 55.34 -0.37 10.59
C LEU A 153 56.30 -0.89 9.49
N VAL A 154 55.97 -2.01 8.85
CA VAL A 154 56.86 -2.65 7.87
C VAL A 154 56.18 -2.79 6.51
N SER A 155 56.76 -2.16 5.48
CA SER A 155 56.25 -2.32 4.11
C SER A 155 56.22 -3.80 3.68
N SER A 156 55.15 -4.23 3.01
CA SER A 156 54.93 -5.63 2.61
C SER A 156 56.11 -6.28 1.88
N LYS A 157 56.82 -5.53 1.01
CA LYS A 157 58.01 -6.01 0.30
C LYS A 157 59.15 -6.35 1.28
N LYS A 158 59.56 -5.38 2.12
CA LYS A 158 60.63 -5.56 3.12
C LYS A 158 60.32 -6.68 4.12
N LYS A 159 59.03 -6.89 4.43
CA LYS A 159 58.54 -7.98 5.29
C LYS A 159 58.78 -9.34 4.63
N LYS A 160 58.29 -9.55 3.40
CA LYS A 160 58.49 -10.79 2.64
C LYS A 160 59.97 -11.09 2.36
N ASP A 161 60.73 -10.10 1.88
CA ASP A 161 62.16 -10.27 1.58
C ASP A 161 62.93 -10.81 2.80
N LYS A 162 62.59 -10.32 4.01
CA LYS A 162 63.26 -10.75 5.24
C LYS A 162 62.79 -12.13 5.72
N GLN A 163 61.51 -12.46 5.55
CA GLN A 163 60.99 -13.80 5.84
C GLN A 163 61.64 -14.85 4.95
N ASP A 164 61.78 -14.55 3.65
CA ASP A 164 62.42 -15.43 2.66
C ASP A 164 63.92 -15.59 2.97
N GLU A 165 64.64 -14.50 3.27
CA GLU A 165 66.06 -14.55 3.70
C GLU A 165 66.26 -15.49 4.90
N LEU A 166 65.44 -15.33 5.95
CA LEU A 166 65.56 -16.13 7.17
C LEU A 166 65.11 -17.59 6.97
N LYS A 167 64.11 -17.81 6.12
CA LYS A 167 63.66 -19.15 5.74
C LYS A 167 64.73 -19.88 4.93
N ASP A 168 65.43 -19.19 4.04
CA ASP A 168 66.52 -19.77 3.26
C ASP A 168 67.76 -20.05 4.11
N GLU A 169 68.11 -19.13 5.03
CA GLU A 169 69.26 -19.22 5.94
C GLU A 169 69.09 -20.33 6.99
N HIS A 170 67.92 -20.45 7.60
CA HIS A 170 67.69 -21.35 8.75
C HIS A 170 66.76 -22.54 8.46
N LYS A 171 66.20 -22.63 7.24
CA LYS A 171 65.24 -23.68 6.82
C LYS A 171 64.02 -23.82 7.73
N ILE A 172 63.62 -22.73 8.40
CA ILE A 172 62.44 -22.64 9.28
C ILE A 172 61.54 -21.51 8.78
N GLU A 173 60.22 -21.73 8.78
CA GLU A 173 59.28 -20.70 8.33
C GLU A 173 59.20 -19.56 9.36
N VAL A 174 59.47 -18.32 8.93
CA VAL A 174 59.39 -17.13 9.79
C VAL A 174 58.22 -16.26 9.35
N ILE A 175 57.34 -15.90 10.28
CA ILE A 175 56.20 -15.00 10.06
C ILE A 175 56.41 -13.72 10.84
N ILE A 176 56.41 -12.58 10.15
CA ILE A 176 56.55 -11.27 10.77
C ILE A 176 55.17 -10.61 10.87
N LEU A 177 54.77 -10.24 12.09
CA LEU A 177 53.51 -9.57 12.40
C LEU A 177 53.83 -8.16 12.89
N ASP A 178 53.55 -7.17 12.05
CA ASP A 178 53.94 -5.78 12.27
C ASP A 178 52.80 -4.93 12.85
N LYS A 179 53.06 -3.64 13.09
CA LYS A 179 52.09 -2.70 13.67
C LYS A 179 50.74 -2.73 12.97
N GLU A 180 50.75 -2.78 11.64
CA GLU A 180 49.52 -2.79 10.84
C GLU A 180 48.69 -4.05 11.09
N TRP A 181 49.34 -5.21 11.22
CA TRP A 181 48.64 -6.46 11.54
C TRP A 181 47.94 -6.38 12.91
N ILE A 182 48.61 -5.78 13.91
CA ILE A 182 48.02 -5.58 15.25
C ILE A 182 46.79 -4.69 15.15
N LEU A 183 46.88 -3.55 14.46
CA LEU A 183 45.75 -2.63 14.28
C LEU A 183 44.59 -3.31 13.55
N GLU A 184 44.85 -3.94 12.40
CA GLU A 184 43.83 -4.62 11.60
C GLU A 184 43.11 -5.72 12.41
N LYS A 185 43.86 -6.58 13.11
CA LYS A 185 43.26 -7.68 13.86
C LYS A 185 42.55 -7.21 15.14
N VAL A 186 43.00 -6.14 15.78
CA VAL A 186 42.32 -5.56 16.95
C VAL A 186 40.95 -5.00 16.57
N TYR A 187 40.89 -4.14 15.56
CA TYR A 187 39.62 -3.50 15.16
C TYR A 187 38.72 -4.48 14.40
N GLY A 188 39.28 -5.33 13.53
CA GLY A 188 38.52 -6.33 12.78
C GLY A 188 37.87 -7.42 13.66
N ASN A 189 38.46 -7.74 14.81
CA ASN A 189 37.94 -8.77 15.73
C ASN A 189 37.40 -8.22 17.06
N GLN A 190 37.19 -6.92 17.17
CA GLN A 190 36.68 -6.24 18.37
C GLN A 190 37.51 -6.52 19.65
N LEU A 191 38.84 -6.62 19.55
CA LEU A 191 39.75 -6.98 20.64
C LEU A 191 40.27 -5.78 21.44
N ILE A 192 39.54 -4.67 21.44
CA ILE A 192 39.97 -3.41 22.09
C ILE A 192 40.15 -3.59 23.61
N ASP A 193 39.32 -4.42 24.26
CA ASP A 193 39.48 -4.71 25.68
C ASP A 193 40.77 -5.49 25.97
N ILE A 194 41.26 -6.33 25.05
CA ILE A 194 42.58 -6.95 25.18
C ILE A 194 43.65 -5.86 25.15
N VAL A 195 43.53 -4.88 24.26
CA VAL A 195 44.47 -3.76 24.15
C VAL A 195 44.48 -2.91 25.41
N ILE A 196 43.31 -2.45 25.86
CA ILE A 196 43.17 -1.58 27.04
C ILE A 196 43.77 -2.25 28.26
N ASN A 197 43.42 -3.52 28.51
CA ASN A 197 43.91 -4.29 29.65
C ASN A 197 45.40 -4.66 29.56
N SER A 198 45.95 -4.85 28.35
CA SER A 198 47.36 -5.27 28.20
C SER A 198 48.32 -4.10 28.20
N LEU A 199 47.92 -2.95 27.62
CA LEU A 199 48.73 -1.72 27.57
C LEU A 199 48.48 -0.77 28.75
N ASN A 200 47.64 -1.18 29.71
CA ASN A 200 47.19 -0.39 30.86
C ASN A 200 46.68 1.01 30.44
N LEU A 201 45.80 1.05 29.44
CA LEU A 201 45.16 2.30 28.99
C LEU A 201 43.97 2.66 29.88
N THR A 202 43.55 3.91 29.86
CA THR A 202 42.40 4.39 30.66
C THR A 202 41.12 3.63 30.31
N GLN A 203 40.40 3.14 31.32
CA GLN A 203 39.16 2.39 31.15
C GLN A 203 38.05 3.19 30.44
N SER A 204 38.15 4.53 30.39
CA SER A 204 37.25 5.39 29.62
C SER A 204 37.24 5.09 28.13
N TYR A 205 38.27 4.44 27.58
CA TYR A 205 38.31 3.96 26.19
C TYR A 205 37.51 2.67 25.95
N SER A 206 37.02 2.02 27.00
CA SER A 206 36.18 0.80 26.96
C SER A 206 34.68 1.13 27.09
N ASN A 207 34.30 2.42 27.13
CA ASN A 207 32.92 2.86 27.35
C ASN A 207 32.00 2.59 26.14
N LYS A 208 31.61 1.32 26.00
CA LYS A 208 30.49 0.86 25.17
C LYS A 208 29.22 0.87 26.01
N ILE A 209 28.18 1.56 25.53
CA ILE A 209 26.83 1.33 26.02
C ILE A 209 26.20 0.33 25.06
N GLU A 210 26.15 -0.94 25.49
CA GLU A 210 25.36 -1.95 24.81
C GLU A 210 23.95 -1.94 25.41
N GLU A 211 22.96 -1.47 24.64
CA GLU A 211 21.57 -1.81 24.90
C GLU A 211 21.34 -3.20 24.31
N ILE A 212 21.51 -4.23 25.15
CA ILE A 212 21.35 -5.62 24.75
C ILE A 212 19.88 -5.89 24.46
N GLY A 213 19.59 -6.35 23.25
CA GLY A 213 18.24 -6.77 22.86
C GLY A 213 17.84 -8.08 23.55
N SER A 214 16.54 -8.34 23.66
CA SER A 214 16.05 -9.52 24.37
C SER A 214 16.48 -10.83 23.70
N ASN A 215 16.53 -10.89 22.36
CA ASN A 215 16.93 -12.11 21.67
C ASN A 215 18.43 -12.34 21.78
N ASP A 216 19.23 -11.28 21.65
CA ASP A 216 20.68 -11.39 21.79
C ASP A 216 21.11 -11.79 23.20
N SER A 217 20.38 -11.36 24.23
CA SER A 217 20.63 -11.82 25.61
C SER A 217 20.51 -13.36 25.70
N LEU A 218 19.40 -13.92 25.21
CA LEU A 218 19.16 -15.37 25.23
C LEU A 218 20.18 -16.13 24.39
N ARG A 219 20.53 -15.59 23.21
CA ARG A 219 21.55 -16.18 22.33
C ARG A 219 22.95 -16.16 22.95
N LYS A 220 23.32 -15.07 23.64
CA LYS A 220 24.61 -14.97 24.34
C LYS A 220 24.69 -16.02 25.44
N GLU A 221 23.64 -16.17 26.24
CA GLU A 221 23.55 -17.20 27.29
C GLU A 221 23.66 -18.62 26.71
N GLU A 222 22.87 -18.94 25.68
CA GLU A 222 22.93 -20.24 24.99
C GLU A 222 24.32 -20.50 24.37
N LEU A 223 24.93 -19.48 23.76
CA LEU A 223 26.26 -19.60 23.17
C LEU A 223 27.33 -19.84 24.24
N GLU A 224 27.27 -19.16 25.38
CA GLU A 224 28.20 -19.34 26.49
C GLU A 224 28.10 -20.74 27.10
N GLU A 225 26.88 -21.26 27.28
CA GLU A 225 26.66 -22.62 27.76
C GLU A 225 27.21 -23.66 26.78
N ILE A 226 26.87 -23.53 25.51
CA ILE A 226 27.34 -24.45 24.45
C ILE A 226 28.86 -24.41 24.33
N GLU A 227 29.49 -23.22 24.31
CA GLU A 227 30.95 -23.11 24.27
C GLU A 227 31.61 -23.70 25.50
N LYS A 228 31.03 -23.54 26.69
CA LYS A 228 31.56 -24.16 27.91
C LYS A 228 31.53 -25.69 27.82
N ASN A 229 30.45 -26.26 27.29
CA ASN A 229 30.33 -27.71 27.12
C ASN A 229 31.30 -28.22 26.05
N ILE A 230 31.37 -27.56 24.88
CA ILE A 230 32.29 -27.94 23.80
C ILE A 230 33.74 -27.88 24.28
N ASN A 231 34.11 -26.86 25.05
CA ASN A 231 35.48 -26.69 25.54
C ASN A 231 35.82 -27.65 26.71
N ASN A 232 34.84 -28.32 27.32
CA ASN A 232 35.07 -29.31 28.37
C ASN A 232 35.38 -30.70 27.76
N PRO A 233 36.63 -31.19 27.84
CA PRO A 233 37.01 -32.45 27.22
C PRO A 233 36.37 -33.70 27.86
N LYS A 234 35.75 -33.55 29.03
CA LYS A 234 35.08 -34.62 29.78
C LYS A 234 33.57 -34.67 29.54
N TYR A 235 33.01 -33.66 28.87
CA TYR A 235 31.56 -33.56 28.71
C TYR A 235 31.03 -34.46 27.59
N TYR A 236 31.71 -34.45 26.44
CA TYR A 236 31.36 -35.26 25.27
C TYR A 236 32.40 -36.35 25.01
N GLU A 237 31.97 -37.46 24.41
CA GLU A 237 32.88 -38.46 23.87
C GLU A 237 33.62 -37.95 22.62
N ILE A 238 34.66 -38.69 22.20
CA ILE A 238 35.47 -38.32 21.01
C ILE A 238 34.64 -38.44 19.71
N TYR A 239 33.69 -39.40 19.67
CA TYR A 239 32.80 -39.68 18.54
C TYR A 239 31.36 -39.38 18.91
N ASP A 240 31.10 -38.12 19.24
CA ASP A 240 29.82 -37.70 19.78
C ASP A 240 29.00 -36.93 18.75
N PHE A 241 27.80 -37.43 18.46
CA PHE A 241 26.82 -36.78 17.59
C PHE A 241 26.51 -35.36 18.08
N GLN A 242 26.28 -35.20 19.39
CA GLN A 242 25.90 -33.94 20.02
C GLN A 242 27.03 -32.91 19.96
N LEU A 243 28.31 -33.34 20.08
CA LEU A 243 29.45 -32.43 19.93
C LEU A 243 29.50 -31.75 18.56
N VAL A 244 29.13 -32.48 17.50
CA VAL A 244 29.02 -31.91 16.15
C VAL A 244 27.84 -30.94 16.08
N GLU A 245 26.67 -31.32 16.61
CA GLU A 245 25.46 -30.47 16.59
C GLU A 245 25.65 -29.17 17.37
N ASP A 246 26.28 -29.24 18.54
CA ASP A 246 26.59 -28.08 19.38
C ASP A 246 27.63 -27.18 18.71
N SER A 247 28.61 -27.77 18.00
CA SER A 247 29.56 -26.99 17.19
C SER A 247 28.87 -26.26 16.04
N ILE A 248 27.87 -26.87 15.39
CA ILE A 248 27.05 -26.22 14.37
C ILE A 248 26.21 -25.10 15.00
N ARG A 249 25.54 -25.37 16.14
CA ARG A 249 24.68 -24.42 16.84
C ARG A 249 25.47 -23.20 17.31
N SER A 250 26.67 -23.41 17.84
CA SER A 250 27.61 -22.33 18.19
C SER A 250 27.90 -21.41 17.00
N ALA A 251 28.19 -21.96 15.82
CA ALA A 251 28.45 -21.17 14.62
C ALA A 251 27.19 -20.37 14.18
N ILE A 252 26.01 -20.99 14.27
CA ILE A 252 24.73 -20.34 13.96
C ILE A 252 24.43 -19.19 14.93
N LEU A 253 24.55 -19.40 16.24
CA LEU A 253 24.36 -18.35 17.24
C LEU A 253 25.35 -17.20 17.04
N SER A 254 26.59 -17.52 16.69
CA SER A 254 27.63 -16.52 16.44
C SER A 254 27.32 -15.64 15.22
N ARG A 255 26.79 -16.20 14.12
CA ARG A 255 26.34 -15.37 12.98
C ARG A 255 25.07 -14.57 13.29
N GLU A 256 24.15 -15.10 14.09
CA GLU A 256 22.92 -14.40 14.47
C GLU A 256 23.23 -13.19 15.38
N LEU A 257 24.25 -13.32 16.23
CA LEU A 257 24.86 -12.25 17.02
C LEU A 257 25.82 -11.35 16.22
N GLU A 258 25.97 -11.59 14.91
CA GLU A 258 26.89 -10.86 14.01
C GLU A 258 28.33 -10.74 14.54
N LYS A 259 28.86 -11.83 15.08
CA LYS A 259 30.27 -11.96 15.45
C LYS A 259 31.18 -11.82 14.21
N PRO A 260 32.49 -11.55 14.39
CA PRO A 260 33.43 -11.43 13.27
C PRO A 260 33.41 -12.64 12.33
N LYS A 261 33.59 -12.41 11.02
CA LYS A 261 33.58 -13.45 9.96
C LYS A 261 34.54 -14.60 10.29
N ASP A 262 35.76 -14.26 10.67
CA ASP A 262 36.84 -15.19 11.04
C ASP A 262 36.41 -16.17 12.16
N GLU A 263 35.73 -15.67 13.20
CA GLU A 263 35.22 -16.48 14.31
C GLU A 263 34.14 -17.46 13.84
N ILE A 264 33.19 -16.99 13.03
CA ILE A 264 32.07 -17.80 12.52
C ILE A 264 32.62 -18.92 11.63
N GLU A 265 33.55 -18.60 10.73
CA GLU A 265 34.20 -19.60 9.88
C GLU A 265 35.00 -20.62 10.69
N GLY A 266 35.77 -20.18 11.69
CA GLY A 266 36.51 -21.05 12.59
C GLY A 266 35.60 -22.04 13.35
N LYS A 267 34.43 -21.58 13.79
CA LYS A 267 33.42 -22.42 14.44
C LYS A 267 32.80 -23.45 13.50
N PHE A 268 32.52 -23.08 12.24
CA PHE A 268 32.10 -24.07 11.24
C PHE A 268 33.20 -25.09 10.91
N GLN A 269 34.46 -24.66 10.79
CA GLN A 269 35.59 -25.58 10.57
C GLN A 269 35.77 -26.55 11.74
N ARG A 270 35.54 -26.11 12.98
CA ARG A 270 35.50 -26.98 14.15
C ARG A 270 34.42 -28.06 14.01
N ALA A 271 33.21 -27.68 13.61
CA ALA A 271 32.14 -28.64 13.34
C ALA A 271 32.53 -29.65 12.25
N GLU A 272 33.20 -29.22 11.17
CA GLU A 272 33.70 -30.13 10.13
C GLU A 272 34.73 -31.12 10.68
N ARG A 273 35.65 -30.70 11.56
CA ARG A 273 36.65 -31.59 12.16
C ARG A 273 36.00 -32.68 13.00
N PHE A 274 35.01 -32.33 13.82
CA PHE A 274 34.27 -33.34 14.60
C PHE A 274 33.40 -34.22 13.70
N CYS A 275 32.76 -33.64 12.68
CA CYS A 275 31.97 -34.40 11.72
C CYS A 275 32.81 -35.39 10.91
N LYS A 276 34.08 -35.09 10.60
CA LYS A 276 35.01 -36.07 9.98
C LYS A 276 35.23 -37.32 10.83
N LYS A 277 35.21 -37.18 12.16
CA LYS A 277 35.41 -38.31 13.08
C LYS A 277 34.16 -39.18 13.17
N VAL A 278 33.00 -38.54 13.31
CA VAL A 278 31.69 -39.21 13.42
C VAL A 278 31.23 -39.77 12.06
N ASN A 279 31.56 -39.07 10.98
CA ASN A 279 31.35 -39.40 9.58
C ASN A 279 29.89 -39.74 9.20
N LEU A 280 28.96 -38.86 9.62
CA LEU A 280 27.54 -38.98 9.27
C LEU A 280 27.15 -37.97 8.18
N ASP A 281 26.68 -38.48 7.04
CA ASP A 281 26.28 -37.66 5.87
C ASP A 281 25.24 -36.58 6.21
N LYS A 282 24.32 -36.86 7.14
CA LYS A 282 23.31 -35.89 7.59
C LYS A 282 23.91 -34.65 8.26
N GLN A 283 24.98 -34.84 9.04
CA GLN A 283 25.67 -33.73 9.69
C GLN A 283 26.46 -32.92 8.67
N TRP A 284 27.06 -33.59 7.68
CA TRP A 284 27.69 -32.92 6.54
C TRP A 284 26.71 -32.05 5.74
N LEU A 285 25.52 -32.59 5.42
CA LEU A 285 24.45 -31.82 4.76
C LEU A 285 24.08 -30.57 5.55
N ARG A 286 23.89 -30.70 6.87
CA ARG A 286 23.56 -29.56 7.75
C ARG A 286 24.68 -28.52 7.78
N ILE A 287 25.93 -28.94 7.93
CA ILE A 287 27.10 -28.04 7.94
C ILE A 287 27.17 -27.25 6.63
N TYR A 288 27.16 -27.93 5.48
CA TYR A 288 27.34 -27.26 4.20
C TYR A 288 26.14 -26.39 3.81
N TYR A 289 24.92 -26.79 4.16
CA TYR A 289 23.75 -25.92 4.03
C TYR A 289 23.90 -24.64 4.84
N GLN A 290 24.25 -24.75 6.13
CA GLN A 290 24.37 -23.59 7.01
C GLN A 290 25.53 -22.69 6.60
N LYS A 291 26.66 -23.25 6.14
CA LYS A 291 27.78 -22.47 5.58
C LYS A 291 27.35 -21.72 4.32
N ALA A 292 26.76 -22.40 3.35
CA ALA A 292 26.29 -21.76 2.11
C ALA A 292 25.28 -20.63 2.42
N TRP A 293 24.32 -20.88 3.32
CA TRP A 293 23.35 -19.89 3.76
C TRP A 293 24.02 -18.66 4.41
N THR A 294 25.05 -18.89 5.24
CA THR A 294 25.81 -17.82 5.91
C THR A 294 26.61 -16.99 4.91
N PHE A 295 27.34 -17.64 4.00
CA PHE A 295 28.14 -16.94 2.99
C PHE A 295 27.28 -16.08 2.08
N PHE A 296 26.08 -16.54 1.71
CA PHE A 296 25.18 -15.75 0.87
C PHE A 296 24.56 -14.56 1.63
N TRP A 297 23.95 -14.79 2.80
CA TRP A 297 23.13 -13.77 3.46
C TRP A 297 23.87 -12.85 4.43
N TRP A 298 24.97 -13.29 5.07
CA TRP A 298 25.72 -12.46 6.03
C TRP A 298 26.98 -11.84 5.43
N PHE A 299 27.67 -12.58 4.56
CA PHE A 299 28.97 -12.17 4.03
C PHE A 299 28.94 -11.76 2.55
N GLU A 300 27.86 -12.09 1.83
CA GLU A 300 27.70 -11.85 0.39
C GLU A 300 28.88 -12.41 -0.45
N ASP A 301 29.44 -13.52 0.02
CA ASP A 301 30.60 -14.21 -0.55
C ASP A 301 30.12 -15.33 -1.48
N TYR A 302 29.87 -14.97 -2.75
CA TYR A 302 29.25 -15.86 -3.72
C TYR A 302 30.14 -17.05 -4.13
N GLU A 303 31.46 -16.89 -4.09
CA GLU A 303 32.42 -17.97 -4.39
C GLU A 303 32.36 -19.05 -3.31
N MET A 304 32.44 -18.64 -2.04
CA MET A 304 32.31 -19.55 -0.91
C MET A 304 30.91 -20.16 -0.83
N PHE A 305 29.85 -19.42 -1.18
CA PHE A 305 28.51 -19.99 -1.34
C PHE A 305 28.49 -21.14 -2.37
N ILE A 306 29.07 -20.94 -3.55
CA ILE A 306 29.11 -21.95 -4.63
C ILE A 306 29.93 -23.19 -4.21
N GLU A 307 31.06 -22.99 -3.52
CA GLU A 307 31.86 -24.11 -3.02
C GLU A 307 31.06 -24.98 -2.05
N ASN A 308 30.40 -24.36 -1.07
CA ASN A 308 29.60 -25.07 -0.08
C ASN A 308 28.32 -25.68 -0.70
N TYR A 309 27.75 -25.06 -1.75
CA TYR A 309 26.67 -25.66 -2.54
C TYR A 309 27.10 -26.97 -3.22
N LYS A 310 28.29 -26.99 -3.85
CA LYS A 310 28.84 -28.21 -4.46
C LYS A 310 29.11 -29.28 -3.41
N LEU A 311 29.70 -28.91 -2.26
CA LEU A 311 29.95 -29.83 -1.15
C LEU A 311 28.64 -30.41 -0.59
N PHE A 312 27.62 -29.58 -0.35
CA PHE A 312 26.29 -30.04 0.05
C PHE A 312 25.77 -31.15 -0.87
N LYS A 313 25.85 -30.95 -2.19
CA LYS A 313 25.40 -31.96 -3.16
C LYS A 313 26.19 -33.28 -3.09
N THR A 314 27.48 -33.27 -2.73
CA THR A 314 28.27 -34.51 -2.64
C THR A 314 27.75 -35.47 -1.56
N PHE A 315 27.11 -34.95 -0.51
CA PHE A 315 26.51 -35.73 0.57
C PHE A 315 25.00 -35.96 0.35
N LEU A 316 24.39 -35.33 -0.65
CA LEU A 316 23.00 -35.51 -1.01
C LEU A 316 22.83 -36.76 -1.89
N LYS A 317 22.94 -37.94 -1.28
CA LYS A 317 22.81 -39.23 -1.98
C LYS A 317 21.52 -39.94 -1.62
N ASP A 318 20.73 -40.26 -2.64
CA ASP A 318 19.57 -41.16 -2.59
C ASP A 318 18.58 -40.93 -1.44
N THR A 319 18.42 -39.66 -1.03
CA THR A 319 17.58 -39.28 0.10
C THR A 319 16.08 -39.38 -0.23
N ASN A 320 15.30 -39.84 0.75
CA ASN A 320 13.83 -39.80 0.74
C ASN A 320 13.29 -38.84 1.81
N GLN A 321 14.14 -37.98 2.38
CA GLN A 321 13.78 -37.04 3.43
C GLN A 321 13.43 -35.69 2.82
N ILE A 322 12.19 -35.23 3.03
CA ILE A 322 11.69 -33.97 2.44
C ILE A 322 12.52 -32.75 2.85
N LEU A 323 13.04 -32.72 4.08
CA LEU A 323 13.87 -31.63 4.59
C LEU A 323 15.18 -31.45 3.81
N ASP A 324 15.79 -32.53 3.34
CA ASP A 324 17.02 -32.43 2.54
C ASP A 324 16.71 -31.78 1.18
N VAL A 325 15.56 -32.13 0.59
CA VAL A 325 15.09 -31.59 -0.68
C VAL A 325 14.68 -30.12 -0.53
N GLU A 326 14.07 -29.75 0.59
CA GLU A 326 13.78 -28.34 0.94
C GLU A 326 15.08 -27.52 1.03
N ASN A 327 16.09 -28.02 1.74
CA ASN A 327 17.40 -27.38 1.82
C ASN A 327 18.03 -27.24 0.41
N TYR A 328 17.91 -28.25 -0.44
CA TYR A 328 18.40 -28.18 -1.82
C TYR A 328 17.65 -27.13 -2.65
N MET A 329 16.31 -27.08 -2.55
CA MET A 329 15.47 -26.06 -3.19
C MET A 329 15.85 -24.65 -2.73
N ASN A 330 16.03 -24.44 -1.43
CA ASN A 330 16.43 -23.15 -0.86
C ASN A 330 17.76 -22.68 -1.46
N LEU A 331 18.79 -23.55 -1.48
CA LEU A 331 20.07 -23.20 -2.09
C LEU A 331 19.97 -23.02 -3.61
N PHE A 332 19.14 -23.79 -4.31
CA PHE A 332 18.88 -23.62 -5.74
C PHE A 332 18.24 -22.25 -6.04
N ASN A 333 17.31 -21.78 -5.20
CA ASN A 333 16.75 -20.43 -5.32
C ASN A 333 17.80 -19.34 -5.07
N LEU A 334 18.73 -19.54 -4.12
CA LEU A 334 19.87 -18.63 -3.95
C LEU A 334 20.81 -18.64 -5.16
N LEU A 335 21.03 -19.82 -5.77
CA LEU A 335 21.82 -19.95 -6.99
C LEU A 335 21.20 -19.18 -8.16
N ARG A 336 19.86 -19.18 -8.27
CA ARG A 336 19.13 -18.34 -9.25
C ARG A 336 19.45 -16.86 -9.05
N VAL A 337 19.39 -16.36 -7.82
CA VAL A 337 19.73 -14.95 -7.52
C VAL A 337 21.21 -14.70 -7.80
N CYS A 338 22.09 -15.62 -7.41
CA CYS A 338 23.54 -15.55 -7.67
C CYS A 338 23.85 -15.45 -9.18
N SER A 339 23.08 -16.11 -10.05
CA SER A 339 23.26 -16.05 -11.50
C SER A 339 23.15 -14.64 -12.11
N SER A 340 22.47 -13.72 -11.41
CA SER A 340 22.40 -12.31 -11.79
C SER A 340 23.64 -11.49 -11.41
N LYS A 341 24.49 -12.03 -10.52
CA LYS A 341 25.69 -11.38 -9.98
C LYS A 341 26.98 -12.00 -10.51
N VAL A 342 26.96 -13.31 -10.79
CA VAL A 342 28.12 -14.11 -11.17
C VAL A 342 27.80 -14.95 -12.39
N ASP A 343 28.74 -15.03 -13.33
CA ASP A 343 28.61 -15.91 -14.50
C ASP A 343 28.82 -17.38 -14.09
N LEU A 344 27.72 -18.07 -13.84
CA LEU A 344 27.71 -19.47 -13.39
C LEU A 344 28.46 -20.41 -14.36
N LYS A 345 28.45 -20.12 -15.68
CA LYS A 345 29.12 -20.97 -16.67
C LYS A 345 30.63 -20.96 -16.49
N LYS A 346 31.22 -19.81 -16.13
CA LYS A 346 32.67 -19.69 -15.86
C LYS A 346 33.11 -20.50 -14.64
N ILE A 347 32.20 -20.78 -13.71
CA ILE A 347 32.47 -21.53 -12.47
C ILE A 347 31.97 -23.00 -12.58
N GLY A 348 31.59 -23.42 -13.80
CA GLY A 348 31.24 -24.80 -14.14
C GLY A 348 29.85 -25.24 -13.65
N ILE A 349 28.91 -24.30 -13.49
CA ILE A 349 27.52 -24.61 -13.11
C ILE A 349 26.59 -24.33 -14.29
N ASP A 350 25.84 -25.35 -14.71
CA ASP A 350 24.72 -25.22 -15.66
C ASP A 350 23.40 -25.18 -14.88
N PHE A 351 22.77 -24.00 -14.84
CA PHE A 351 21.53 -23.78 -14.10
C PHE A 351 20.38 -24.71 -14.53
N LYS A 352 20.28 -25.02 -15.83
CA LYS A 352 19.22 -25.90 -16.34
C LYS A 352 19.44 -27.33 -15.84
N LYS A 353 20.68 -27.81 -15.90
CA LYS A 353 21.05 -29.14 -15.37
C LYS A 353 20.86 -29.22 -13.85
N GLU A 354 21.14 -28.14 -13.13
CA GLU A 354 20.89 -28.08 -11.68
C GLU A 354 19.40 -28.20 -11.35
N LYS A 355 18.52 -27.56 -12.13
CA LYS A 355 17.07 -27.72 -12.01
C LYS A 355 16.64 -29.17 -12.25
N GLU A 356 17.12 -29.78 -13.33
CA GLU A 356 16.81 -31.17 -13.68
C GLU A 356 17.23 -32.13 -12.55
N ASN A 357 18.42 -31.93 -11.96
CA ASN A 357 18.88 -32.73 -10.83
C ASN A 357 17.98 -32.59 -9.60
N LEU A 358 17.57 -31.36 -9.24
CA LEU A 358 16.63 -31.13 -8.13
C LEU A 358 15.29 -31.83 -8.39
N PHE A 359 14.79 -31.77 -9.63
CA PHE A 359 13.52 -32.38 -10.01
C PHE A 359 13.54 -33.91 -9.89
N VAL A 360 14.68 -34.57 -10.09
CA VAL A 360 14.80 -36.01 -9.84
C VAL A 360 14.50 -36.37 -8.38
N PHE A 361 15.02 -35.60 -7.41
CA PHE A 361 14.74 -35.83 -5.99
C PHE A 361 13.29 -35.49 -5.63
N ILE A 362 12.76 -34.39 -6.16
CA ILE A 362 11.36 -33.99 -5.96
C ILE A 362 10.40 -35.06 -6.51
N ASP A 363 10.59 -35.49 -7.75
CA ASP A 363 9.74 -36.47 -8.42
C ASP A 363 9.76 -37.84 -7.73
N LYS A 364 10.89 -38.21 -7.12
CA LYS A 364 11.02 -39.44 -6.32
C LYS A 364 10.08 -39.40 -5.11
N ILE A 365 10.07 -38.29 -4.37
CA ILE A 365 9.19 -38.12 -3.19
C ILE A 365 7.73 -37.89 -3.62
N GLU A 366 7.48 -37.16 -4.70
CA GLU A 366 6.13 -36.92 -5.23
C GLU A 366 5.43 -38.24 -5.62
N LYS A 367 6.17 -39.25 -6.09
CA LYS A 367 5.60 -40.56 -6.47
C LYS A 367 5.36 -41.51 -5.29
N ASP A 368 5.89 -41.21 -4.11
CA ASP A 368 5.73 -42.04 -2.91
C ASP A 368 4.34 -41.84 -2.28
N LYS A 369 3.43 -42.78 -2.54
CA LYS A 369 2.05 -42.73 -2.03
C LYS A 369 1.92 -43.11 -0.55
N GLU A 370 2.95 -43.71 0.05
CA GLU A 370 2.91 -44.09 1.48
C GLU A 370 3.14 -42.88 2.40
N ARG A 371 3.70 -41.79 1.86
CA ARG A 371 4.00 -40.55 2.60
C ARG A 371 3.28 -39.35 1.97
N PRO A 372 1.94 -39.28 2.09
CA PRO A 372 1.13 -38.28 1.39
C PRO A 372 1.51 -36.83 1.73
N ASN A 373 1.96 -36.58 2.97
CA ASN A 373 2.42 -35.26 3.38
C ASN A 373 3.71 -34.83 2.64
N SER A 374 4.72 -35.71 2.61
CA SER A 374 5.96 -35.47 1.87
C SER A 374 5.71 -35.35 0.37
N GLN A 375 4.78 -36.15 -0.17
CA GLN A 375 4.34 -36.04 -1.57
C GLN A 375 3.76 -34.66 -1.88
N LEU A 376 2.80 -34.16 -1.07
CA LEU A 376 2.19 -32.85 -1.28
C LEU A 376 3.20 -31.71 -1.14
N THR A 377 4.13 -31.83 -0.19
CA THR A 377 5.23 -30.87 0.00
C THR A 377 6.19 -30.87 -1.18
N ALA A 378 6.58 -32.03 -1.70
CA ALA A 378 7.42 -32.12 -2.89
C ALA A 378 6.71 -31.52 -4.12
N LYS A 379 5.41 -31.80 -4.29
CA LYS A 379 4.60 -31.22 -5.36
C LYS A 379 4.52 -29.68 -5.23
N SER A 380 4.36 -29.12 -4.03
CA SER A 380 4.34 -27.66 -3.86
C SER A 380 5.69 -27.03 -4.21
N PHE A 381 6.81 -27.65 -3.84
CA PHE A 381 8.15 -27.19 -4.23
C PHE A 381 8.32 -27.12 -5.75
N LYS A 382 7.90 -28.18 -6.46
CA LYS A 382 7.93 -28.23 -7.93
C LYS A 382 7.13 -27.08 -8.56
N LEU A 383 5.88 -26.93 -8.14
CA LEU A 383 4.97 -25.91 -8.66
C LEU A 383 5.48 -24.49 -8.39
N ILE A 384 6.07 -24.23 -7.22
CA ILE A 384 6.65 -22.92 -6.89
C ILE A 384 7.85 -22.61 -7.80
N ILE A 385 8.71 -23.58 -8.09
CA ILE A 385 9.84 -23.40 -9.01
C ILE A 385 9.34 -23.10 -10.43
N GLU A 386 8.36 -23.87 -10.92
CA GLU A 386 7.75 -23.67 -12.24
C GLU A 386 7.00 -22.34 -12.36
N LEU A 387 6.31 -21.92 -11.29
CA LEU A 387 5.66 -20.62 -11.20
C LEU A 387 6.69 -19.49 -11.30
N THR A 388 7.79 -19.59 -10.55
CA THR A 388 8.88 -18.62 -10.58
C THR A 388 9.53 -18.53 -11.97
N ASP A 389 9.74 -19.67 -12.64
CA ASP A 389 10.25 -19.71 -14.01
C ASP A 389 9.28 -19.07 -15.01
N SER A 390 7.98 -19.35 -14.88
CA SER A 390 6.94 -18.78 -15.75
C SER A 390 6.85 -17.26 -15.60
N ILE A 391 6.93 -16.76 -14.36
CA ILE A 391 7.00 -15.32 -14.07
C ILE A 391 8.24 -14.69 -14.72
N THR A 392 9.41 -15.32 -14.57
CA THR A 392 10.68 -14.79 -15.09
C THR A 392 10.72 -14.79 -16.63
N SER A 393 10.15 -15.83 -17.25
CA SER A 393 10.13 -16.02 -18.71
C SER A 393 8.95 -15.36 -19.42
N LYS A 394 8.00 -14.77 -18.67
CA LYS A 394 6.71 -14.26 -19.17
C LYS A 394 5.92 -15.33 -19.94
N GLY A 395 5.90 -16.55 -19.42
CA GLY A 395 5.16 -17.68 -20.03
C GLY A 395 3.67 -17.66 -19.71
N ASP A 396 2.86 -18.24 -20.61
CA ASP A 396 1.38 -18.21 -20.57
C ASP A 396 0.71 -19.20 -19.58
N ASN A 397 1.48 -19.93 -18.77
CA ASN A 397 0.97 -21.04 -17.94
C ASN A 397 0.66 -20.66 -16.47
N LEU A 398 0.63 -19.37 -16.12
CA LEU A 398 0.47 -18.91 -14.74
C LEU A 398 -0.84 -19.39 -14.10
N ASP A 399 -1.95 -19.27 -14.82
CA ASP A 399 -3.30 -19.61 -14.34
C ASP A 399 -3.41 -21.11 -13.99
N LEU A 400 -2.82 -21.97 -14.83
CA LEU A 400 -2.76 -23.41 -14.60
C LEU A 400 -1.93 -23.76 -13.37
N LEU A 401 -0.77 -23.12 -13.19
CA LEU A 401 0.11 -23.36 -12.04
C LEU A 401 -0.53 -22.92 -10.73
N LEU A 402 -1.20 -21.76 -10.72
CA LEU A 402 -1.95 -21.27 -9.56
C LEU A 402 -3.09 -22.21 -9.19
N THR A 403 -3.81 -22.73 -10.20
CA THR A 403 -4.87 -23.72 -9.99
C THR A 403 -4.33 -25.03 -9.42
N GLU A 404 -3.16 -25.50 -9.88
CA GLU A 404 -2.53 -26.70 -9.32
C GLU A 404 -2.03 -26.49 -7.88
N ILE A 405 -1.49 -25.31 -7.55
CA ILE A 405 -1.11 -24.96 -6.16
C ILE A 405 -2.35 -24.95 -5.26
N LYS A 406 -3.46 -24.36 -5.74
CA LYS A 406 -4.75 -24.38 -5.06
C LYS A 406 -5.20 -25.83 -4.76
N ASN A 407 -5.11 -26.72 -5.75
CA ASN A 407 -5.45 -28.13 -5.58
C ASN A 407 -4.57 -28.84 -4.53
N VAL A 408 -3.27 -28.51 -4.47
CA VAL A 408 -2.37 -29.05 -3.43
C VAL A 408 -2.76 -28.55 -2.05
N LEU A 409 -3.07 -27.27 -1.90
CA LEU A 409 -3.45 -26.69 -0.61
C LEU A 409 -4.76 -27.27 -0.07
N VAL A 410 -5.78 -27.42 -0.92
CA VAL A 410 -7.05 -28.05 -0.52
C VAL A 410 -6.82 -29.48 -0.03
N LYS A 411 -6.00 -30.26 -0.75
CA LYS A 411 -5.63 -31.62 -0.31
C LYS A 411 -4.80 -31.64 0.97
N SER A 412 -4.02 -30.57 1.22
CA SER A 412 -3.17 -30.47 2.40
C SER A 412 -3.95 -30.22 3.70
N GLU A 413 -5.23 -29.85 3.64
CA GLU A 413 -6.05 -29.54 4.83
C GLU A 413 -6.07 -30.67 5.85
N ASP A 414 -6.10 -31.93 5.38
CA ASP A 414 -6.14 -33.13 6.23
C ASP A 414 -4.75 -33.56 6.76
N TYR A 415 -3.67 -32.87 6.37
CA TYR A 415 -2.29 -33.24 6.72
C TYR A 415 -1.64 -32.19 7.63
N ILE A 416 -1.53 -32.52 8.92
CA ILE A 416 -1.08 -31.59 9.96
C ILE A 416 0.35 -31.08 9.72
N GLU A 417 1.29 -31.95 9.33
CA GLU A 417 2.71 -31.57 9.19
C GLU A 417 3.02 -30.91 7.84
N PHE A 418 2.04 -30.70 6.96
CA PHE A 418 2.27 -29.96 5.72
C PHE A 418 2.76 -28.54 6.05
N PRO A 419 3.81 -28.03 5.40
CA PRO A 419 4.42 -26.76 5.73
C PRO A 419 3.60 -25.59 5.17
N PHE A 420 2.39 -25.44 5.68
CA PHE A 420 1.41 -24.44 5.24
C PHE A 420 1.94 -23.01 5.42
N GLU A 421 2.56 -22.70 6.57
CA GLU A 421 3.03 -21.34 6.86
C GLU A 421 4.14 -20.89 5.92
N SER A 422 5.11 -21.75 5.58
CA SER A 422 6.14 -21.40 4.61
C SER A 422 5.57 -21.27 3.20
N THR A 423 4.69 -22.20 2.79
CA THR A 423 4.01 -22.16 1.49
C THR A 423 3.19 -20.89 1.32
N LYS A 424 2.38 -20.53 2.32
CA LYS A 424 1.60 -19.28 2.38
C LYS A 424 2.49 -18.05 2.21
N ASN A 425 3.58 -17.96 2.99
CA ASN A 425 4.48 -16.82 2.92
C ASN A 425 5.11 -16.66 1.52
N ILE A 426 5.50 -17.77 0.88
CA ILE A 426 6.03 -17.75 -0.49
C ILE A 426 4.97 -17.23 -1.48
N ILE A 427 3.74 -17.75 -1.41
CA ILE A 427 2.64 -17.32 -2.29
C ILE A 427 2.35 -15.83 -2.12
N GLN A 428 2.28 -15.34 -0.88
CA GLN A 428 2.06 -13.91 -0.61
C GLN A 428 3.16 -13.02 -1.17
N GLU A 429 4.44 -13.40 -1.06
CA GLU A 429 5.54 -12.64 -1.64
C GLU A 429 5.49 -12.62 -3.18
N ILE A 430 5.10 -13.75 -3.80
CA ILE A 430 4.89 -13.84 -5.27
C ILE A 430 3.75 -12.92 -5.72
N GLY A 431 2.71 -12.74 -4.90
CA GLY A 431 1.59 -11.84 -5.17
C GLY A 431 1.95 -10.38 -5.45
N ASN A 432 3.11 -9.92 -4.99
CA ASN A 432 3.62 -8.60 -5.31
C ASN A 432 3.96 -8.43 -6.81
N ILE A 433 4.11 -9.54 -7.54
CA ILE A 433 4.46 -9.57 -8.97
C ILE A 433 3.25 -9.92 -9.84
N ILE A 434 2.40 -10.86 -9.40
CA ILE A 434 1.26 -11.40 -10.18
C ILE A 434 -0.10 -10.90 -9.69
N SER A 435 -0.15 -9.67 -9.17
CA SER A 435 -1.30 -9.13 -8.44
C SER A 435 -2.62 -9.04 -9.22
N ASP A 436 -2.58 -9.21 -10.53
CA ASP A 436 -3.67 -8.86 -11.44
C ASP A 436 -4.47 -10.05 -11.96
N LEU A 437 -4.08 -11.26 -11.53
CA LEU A 437 -4.70 -12.51 -11.96
C LEU A 437 -5.84 -12.91 -11.02
N LYS A 438 -6.98 -13.29 -11.61
CA LYS A 438 -8.16 -13.74 -10.86
C LYS A 438 -7.88 -15.05 -10.11
N GLU A 439 -7.12 -15.94 -10.73
CA GLU A 439 -6.71 -17.23 -10.19
C GLU A 439 -5.87 -17.07 -8.92
N TYR A 440 -5.12 -15.96 -8.82
CA TYR A 440 -4.38 -15.63 -7.61
C TYR A 440 -5.31 -15.16 -6.47
N ASP A 441 -6.37 -14.39 -6.77
CA ASP A 441 -7.39 -14.04 -5.77
C ASP A 441 -8.10 -15.28 -5.22
N GLU A 442 -8.46 -16.23 -6.09
CA GLU A 442 -9.07 -17.50 -5.66
C GLU A 442 -8.11 -18.34 -4.79
N LEU A 443 -6.81 -18.30 -5.09
CA LEU A 443 -5.78 -18.95 -4.27
C LEU A 443 -5.68 -18.29 -2.88
N ILE A 444 -5.77 -16.95 -2.82
CA ILE A 444 -5.78 -16.21 -1.56
C ILE A 444 -6.97 -16.58 -0.69
N ASP A 445 -8.18 -16.69 -1.26
CA ASP A 445 -9.37 -17.08 -0.49
C ASP A 445 -9.23 -18.49 0.12
N ILE A 446 -8.58 -19.43 -0.59
CA ILE A 446 -8.23 -20.75 -0.04
C ILE A 446 -7.22 -20.62 1.10
N LEU A 447 -6.16 -19.83 0.93
CA LEU A 447 -5.17 -19.60 2.00
C LEU A 447 -5.82 -19.00 3.26
N VAL A 448 -6.76 -18.07 3.09
CA VAL A 448 -7.51 -17.46 4.20
C VAL A 448 -8.31 -18.53 4.94
N ASN A 449 -9.10 -19.33 4.21
CA ASN A 449 -9.93 -20.37 4.81
C ASN A 449 -9.11 -21.40 5.59
N ILE A 450 -7.98 -21.85 5.02
CA ILE A 450 -7.09 -22.81 5.69
C ILE A 450 -6.41 -22.15 6.90
N SER A 451 -5.93 -20.91 6.77
CA SER A 451 -5.28 -20.19 7.87
C SER A 451 -6.24 -19.87 9.02
N GLU A 452 -7.52 -19.63 8.73
CA GLU A 452 -8.55 -19.40 9.76
C GLU A 452 -8.78 -20.66 10.59
N LYS A 453 -8.90 -21.83 9.93
CA LYS A 453 -9.06 -23.14 10.60
C LYS A 453 -7.82 -23.55 11.39
N ARG A 454 -6.63 -23.35 10.82
CA ARG A 454 -5.35 -23.81 11.43
C ARG A 454 -4.85 -22.92 12.55
N ASN A 455 -5.03 -21.59 12.42
CA ASN A 455 -4.39 -20.62 13.31
C ASN A 455 -5.44 -19.78 14.06
N SER A 456 -6.10 -18.86 13.36
CA SER A 456 -7.10 -17.95 13.94
C SER A 456 -7.72 -17.04 12.88
N GLN A 457 -8.84 -16.40 13.24
CA GLN A 457 -9.42 -15.30 12.45
C GLN A 457 -8.43 -14.16 12.23
N ARG A 458 -7.59 -13.84 13.23
CA ARG A 458 -6.55 -12.82 13.10
C ARG A 458 -5.56 -13.16 11.99
N ALA A 459 -5.10 -14.41 11.93
CA ALA A 459 -4.17 -14.85 10.89
C ALA A 459 -4.79 -14.73 9.48
N ALA A 460 -6.07 -15.09 9.34
CA ALA A 460 -6.84 -14.89 8.11
C ALA A 460 -6.98 -13.40 7.75
N GLY A 461 -7.28 -12.54 8.73
CA GLY A 461 -7.34 -11.09 8.54
C GLY A 461 -6.02 -10.48 8.07
N LEU A 462 -4.87 -10.98 8.53
CA LEU A 462 -3.55 -10.53 8.08
C LEU A 462 -3.28 -10.90 6.60
N ILE A 463 -3.82 -12.02 6.11
CA ILE A 463 -3.71 -12.39 4.69
C ILE A 463 -4.51 -11.41 3.82
N TYR A 464 -5.74 -11.08 4.23
CA TYR A 464 -6.55 -10.07 3.54
C TYR A 464 -5.93 -8.66 3.61
N PHE A 465 -5.33 -8.29 4.75
CA PHE A 465 -4.59 -7.04 4.87
C PHE A 465 -3.45 -6.96 3.85
N GLU A 466 -2.65 -8.03 3.75
CA GLU A 466 -1.54 -8.08 2.80
C GLU A 466 -2.04 -8.03 1.35
N ARG A 467 -3.15 -8.72 1.03
CA ARG A 467 -3.76 -8.65 -0.29
C ARG A 467 -4.29 -7.25 -0.63
N GLY A 468 -4.94 -6.58 0.34
CA GLY A 468 -5.36 -5.18 0.22
C GLY A 468 -4.16 -4.25 0.00
N ARG A 469 -3.04 -4.49 0.69
CA ARG A 469 -1.79 -3.73 0.50
C ARG A 469 -1.23 -3.89 -0.92
N GLN A 470 -1.23 -5.11 -1.46
CA GLN A 470 -0.79 -5.36 -2.84
C GLN A 470 -1.62 -4.56 -3.85
N TYR A 471 -2.95 -4.59 -3.70
CA TYR A 471 -3.83 -3.79 -4.56
C TYR A 471 -3.60 -2.28 -4.39
N PHE A 472 -3.31 -1.83 -3.16
CA PHE A 472 -3.08 -0.42 -2.85
C PHE A 472 -1.82 0.11 -3.53
N LEU A 473 -0.73 -0.67 -3.47
CA LEU A 473 0.54 -0.32 -4.13
C LEU A 473 0.41 -0.28 -5.66
N ASN A 474 -0.55 -1.01 -6.23
CA ASN A 474 -0.85 -1.03 -7.66
C ASN A 474 -2.00 -0.07 -8.06
N GLU A 475 -2.42 0.84 -7.17
CA GLU A 475 -3.47 1.85 -7.42
C GLU A 475 -4.83 1.26 -7.85
N LYS A 476 -5.13 0.02 -7.42
CA LYS A 476 -6.40 -0.69 -7.69
C LYS A 476 -7.40 -0.48 -6.56
N TYR A 477 -7.88 0.74 -6.44
CA TYR A 477 -8.67 1.18 -5.26
C TYR A 477 -9.97 0.41 -5.03
N ASN A 478 -10.64 -0.06 -6.09
CA ASN A 478 -11.87 -0.86 -5.96
C ASN A 478 -11.59 -2.18 -5.20
N SER A 479 -10.58 -2.93 -5.64
CA SER A 479 -10.13 -4.16 -4.97
C SER A 479 -9.55 -3.88 -3.58
N CYS A 480 -8.88 -2.74 -3.36
CA CYS A 480 -8.42 -2.35 -2.02
C CYS A 480 -9.58 -2.29 -1.03
N ILE A 481 -10.68 -1.64 -1.41
CA ILE A 481 -11.87 -1.48 -0.56
C ILE A 481 -12.47 -2.84 -0.18
N GLN A 482 -12.48 -3.79 -1.11
CA GLN A 482 -12.95 -5.16 -0.86
C GLN A 482 -12.06 -5.87 0.17
N TYR A 483 -10.76 -5.97 -0.09
CA TYR A 483 -9.85 -6.76 0.74
C TYR A 483 -9.58 -6.13 2.10
N PHE A 484 -9.49 -4.80 2.17
CA PHE A 484 -9.44 -4.12 3.47
C PHE A 484 -10.76 -4.27 4.23
N GLY A 485 -11.92 -4.21 3.56
CA GLY A 485 -13.22 -4.50 4.16
C GLY A 485 -13.27 -5.85 4.89
N LYS A 486 -12.86 -6.92 4.19
CA LYS A 486 -12.73 -8.28 4.75
C LYS A 486 -11.75 -8.37 5.93
N ALA A 487 -10.67 -7.58 5.88
CA ALA A 487 -9.65 -7.59 6.92
C ALA A 487 -10.12 -6.92 8.23
N ILE A 488 -10.93 -5.86 8.16
CA ILE A 488 -11.25 -5.03 9.34
C ILE A 488 -11.84 -5.88 10.46
N VAL A 489 -12.96 -6.58 10.23
CA VAL A 489 -13.68 -7.28 11.31
C VAL A 489 -12.81 -8.38 11.92
N LYS A 490 -12.08 -9.12 11.08
CA LYS A 490 -11.13 -10.16 11.53
C LYS A 490 -9.97 -9.60 12.37
N LEU A 491 -9.63 -8.32 12.22
CA LEU A 491 -8.56 -7.61 12.92
C LEU A 491 -9.05 -6.58 13.95
N SER A 492 -10.36 -6.52 14.24
CA SER A 492 -10.94 -5.51 15.14
C SER A 492 -10.98 -5.92 16.61
N LYS A 493 -10.67 -7.19 16.91
CA LYS A 493 -10.65 -7.70 18.28
C LYS A 493 -9.41 -7.21 19.04
N GLU A 494 -9.50 -7.18 20.38
CA GLU A 494 -8.47 -6.63 21.27
C GLU A 494 -7.09 -7.24 21.05
N GLU A 495 -7.02 -8.52 20.67
CA GLU A 495 -5.73 -9.18 20.44
C GLU A 495 -4.97 -8.56 19.26
N SER A 496 -5.67 -7.93 18.31
CA SER A 496 -5.09 -7.33 17.11
C SER A 496 -4.47 -5.96 17.38
N ASN A 497 -3.41 -5.61 16.65
CA ASN A 497 -2.68 -4.35 16.85
C ASN A 497 -3.52 -3.16 16.34
N GLU A 498 -3.78 -2.17 17.19
CA GLU A 498 -4.48 -0.92 16.84
C GLU A 498 -3.81 -0.18 15.66
N GLU A 499 -2.49 -0.34 15.51
CA GLU A 499 -1.73 0.19 14.39
C GLU A 499 -2.17 -0.42 13.04
N LEU A 500 -2.53 -1.70 13.00
CA LEU A 500 -3.06 -2.33 11.78
C LEU A 500 -4.40 -1.70 11.38
N LEU A 501 -5.30 -1.46 12.34
CA LEU A 501 -6.59 -0.82 12.09
C LEU A 501 -6.40 0.60 11.57
N TYR A 502 -5.51 1.38 12.19
CA TYR A 502 -5.11 2.69 11.67
C TYR A 502 -4.66 2.61 10.21
N LEU A 503 -3.76 1.67 9.87
CA LEU A 503 -3.25 1.51 8.50
C LEU A 503 -4.35 1.15 7.51
N ILE A 504 -5.27 0.25 7.90
CA ILE A 504 -6.41 -0.15 7.09
C ILE A 504 -7.33 1.04 6.81
N PHE A 505 -7.74 1.77 7.86
CA PHE A 505 -8.65 2.90 7.72
C PHE A 505 -8.01 4.06 6.93
N ARG A 506 -6.70 4.29 7.05
CA ARG A 506 -5.98 5.24 6.18
C ARG A 506 -6.00 4.79 4.73
N ALA A 507 -5.72 3.52 4.44
CA ALA A 507 -5.74 2.99 3.09
C ALA A 507 -7.16 3.03 2.47
N LEU A 508 -8.19 2.76 3.27
CA LEU A 508 -9.60 2.91 2.86
C LEU A 508 -9.95 4.36 2.59
N SER A 509 -9.56 5.29 3.48
CA SER A 509 -9.78 6.73 3.26
C SER A 509 -9.21 7.18 1.91
N GLU A 510 -7.95 6.80 1.64
CA GLU A 510 -7.30 7.12 0.37
C GLU A 510 -7.98 6.43 -0.82
N SER A 511 -8.39 5.17 -0.68
CA SER A 511 -9.06 4.42 -1.75
C SER A 511 -10.43 5.03 -2.10
N TYR A 512 -11.26 5.35 -1.10
CA TYR A 512 -12.53 6.02 -1.30
C TYR A 512 -12.36 7.41 -1.94
N LYS A 513 -11.38 8.19 -1.48
CA LYS A 513 -11.04 9.50 -2.05
C LYS A 513 -10.70 9.39 -3.53
N ASN A 514 -9.86 8.43 -3.90
CA ASN A 514 -9.47 8.18 -5.29
C ASN A 514 -10.59 7.59 -6.14
N MET A 515 -11.65 7.05 -5.53
CA MET A 515 -12.88 6.62 -6.20
C MET A 515 -13.96 7.72 -6.25
N GLY A 516 -13.69 8.92 -5.74
CA GLY A 516 -14.65 10.03 -5.73
C GLY A 516 -15.75 9.91 -4.67
N LEU A 517 -15.50 9.15 -3.60
CA LEU A 517 -16.43 8.88 -2.49
C LEU A 517 -15.94 9.59 -1.23
N ILE A 518 -16.23 10.88 -1.12
CA ILE A 518 -15.61 11.76 -0.13
C ILE A 518 -16.12 11.54 1.30
N TRP A 519 -17.38 11.11 1.49
CA TRP A 519 -17.97 10.86 2.81
C TRP A 519 -17.51 9.53 3.41
N ALA A 520 -17.39 8.48 2.59
CA ALA A 520 -16.75 7.23 2.99
C ALA A 520 -15.26 7.45 3.32
N SER A 521 -14.58 8.29 2.52
CA SER A 521 -13.22 8.74 2.80
C SER A 521 -13.11 9.48 4.15
N TYR A 522 -14.01 10.43 4.40
CA TYR A 522 -14.07 11.22 5.62
C TYR A 522 -14.28 10.33 6.85
N SER A 523 -15.30 9.46 6.82
CA SER A 523 -15.61 8.54 7.92
C SER A 523 -14.48 7.54 8.18
N SER A 524 -13.85 7.02 7.12
CA SER A 524 -12.66 6.17 7.26
C SER A 524 -11.49 6.93 7.90
N ASN A 525 -11.27 8.20 7.55
CA ASN A 525 -10.20 8.99 8.19
C ASN A 525 -10.53 9.34 9.64
N VAL A 526 -11.80 9.55 9.99
CA VAL A 526 -12.25 9.70 11.38
C VAL A 526 -11.89 8.45 12.18
N MET A 527 -12.15 7.24 11.64
CA MET A 527 -11.75 5.98 12.27
C MET A 527 -10.24 5.86 12.40
N ALA A 528 -9.48 6.17 11.35
CA ALA A 528 -8.02 6.20 11.40
C ALA A 528 -7.50 7.15 12.49
N THR A 529 -8.10 8.33 12.60
CA THR A 529 -7.80 9.35 13.62
C THR A 529 -8.04 8.79 15.01
N TYR A 530 -9.21 8.19 15.24
CA TYR A 530 -9.56 7.57 16.52
C TYR A 530 -8.55 6.49 16.94
N TYR A 531 -8.29 5.50 16.09
CA TYR A 531 -7.34 4.42 16.41
C TYR A 531 -5.91 4.95 16.61
N SER A 532 -5.50 5.97 15.86
CA SER A 532 -4.18 6.59 16.04
C SER A 532 -4.05 7.41 17.34
N LEU A 533 -5.17 7.90 17.89
CA LEU A 533 -5.24 8.65 19.15
C LEU A 533 -5.45 7.76 20.39
N LYS A 534 -5.82 6.49 20.24
CA LYS A 534 -5.96 5.58 21.38
C LYS A 534 -4.72 5.49 22.30
N PRO A 535 -3.47 5.45 21.79
CA PRO A 535 -2.29 5.54 22.64
C PRO A 535 -2.22 6.83 23.48
N PHE A 536 -2.76 7.93 22.95
CA PHE A 536 -2.88 9.19 23.69
C PHE A 536 -3.96 9.10 24.76
N PHE A 537 -5.17 8.63 24.42
CA PHE A 537 -6.26 8.48 25.39
C PHE A 537 -5.93 7.50 26.53
N ASN A 538 -5.29 6.37 26.22
CA ASN A 538 -5.06 5.30 27.19
C ASN A 538 -3.73 5.43 27.93
N LYS A 539 -2.69 5.97 27.28
CA LYS A 539 -1.30 5.96 27.78
C LYS A 539 -0.64 7.34 27.76
N GLN A 540 -1.39 8.41 27.45
CA GLN A 540 -0.88 9.78 27.33
C GLN A 540 0.31 9.94 26.37
N ARG A 541 0.39 9.04 25.38
CA ARG A 541 1.44 8.99 24.37
C ARG A 541 0.89 9.42 23.01
N LEU A 542 1.28 10.61 22.59
CA LEU A 542 0.97 11.12 21.25
C LEU A 542 1.93 10.55 20.21
N THR A 543 1.43 10.22 19.02
CA THR A 543 2.19 9.59 17.94
C THR A 543 2.17 10.45 16.67
N LYS A 544 3.21 10.33 15.81
CA LYS A 544 3.24 11.00 14.50
C LYS A 544 2.06 10.60 13.62
N ASN A 545 1.61 9.34 13.73
CA ASN A 545 0.44 8.84 13.01
C ASN A 545 -0.83 9.62 13.37
N ALA A 546 -1.03 9.97 14.65
CA ALA A 546 -2.17 10.78 15.09
C ALA A 546 -2.13 12.21 14.51
N ILE A 547 -0.95 12.82 14.51
CA ILE A 547 -0.76 14.17 13.93
C ILE A 547 -1.05 14.15 12.42
N ASN A 548 -0.56 13.14 11.71
CA ASN A 548 -0.84 12.96 10.29
C ASN A 548 -2.34 12.76 10.01
N CYS A 549 -3.04 11.95 10.81
CA CYS A 549 -4.49 11.76 10.66
C CYS A 549 -5.28 13.07 10.81
N LEU A 550 -4.97 13.86 11.83
CA LEU A 550 -5.61 15.16 12.10
C LEU A 550 -5.34 16.17 10.99
N LYS A 551 -4.10 16.21 10.48
CA LYS A 551 -3.76 17.00 9.28
C LYS A 551 -4.63 16.62 8.09
N GLU A 552 -4.79 15.33 7.86
CA GLU A 552 -5.58 14.80 6.76
C GLU A 552 -7.07 15.11 6.90
N MET A 553 -7.60 15.17 8.14
CA MET A 553 -8.95 15.69 8.39
C MET A 553 -9.09 17.14 7.92
N CYS A 554 -8.09 17.99 8.18
CA CYS A 554 -8.09 19.36 7.69
C CYS A 554 -8.11 19.41 6.15
N TYR A 555 -7.33 18.57 5.47
CA TYR A 555 -7.34 18.49 4.01
C TYR A 555 -8.67 17.99 3.44
N ILE A 556 -9.29 16.98 4.06
CA ILE A 556 -10.61 16.49 3.62
C ILE A 556 -11.66 17.59 3.79
N GLU A 557 -11.67 18.29 4.93
CA GLU A 557 -12.59 19.42 5.15
C GLU A 557 -12.31 20.60 4.23
N LEU A 558 -11.04 20.85 3.92
CA LEU A 558 -10.65 21.83 2.91
C LEU A 558 -11.23 21.47 1.55
N LYS A 559 -11.31 20.19 1.17
CA LYS A 559 -11.92 19.74 -0.10
C LYS A 559 -13.46 19.81 -0.08
N ILE A 560 -14.09 19.40 1.03
CA ILE A 560 -15.56 19.42 1.22
C ILE A 560 -16.09 20.86 1.35
N GLY A 561 -15.47 21.68 2.19
CA GLY A 561 -15.71 23.12 2.32
C GLY A 561 -16.54 23.60 3.49
N ARG A 562 -16.57 22.86 4.59
CA ARG A 562 -17.37 23.20 5.77
C ARG A 562 -16.51 23.92 6.79
N LEU A 563 -16.52 25.26 6.74
CA LEU A 563 -15.56 26.06 7.51
C LEU A 563 -15.61 25.84 9.02
N PRO A 564 -16.79 25.78 9.68
CA PRO A 564 -16.82 25.53 11.13
C PRO A 564 -16.23 24.16 11.53
N LEU A 565 -16.43 23.14 10.69
CA LEU A 565 -15.85 21.81 10.91
C LEU A 565 -14.35 21.80 10.64
N LEU A 566 -13.90 22.46 9.57
CA LEU A 566 -12.48 22.70 9.31
C LEU A 566 -11.79 23.37 10.50
N PHE A 567 -12.40 24.41 11.08
CA PHE A 567 -11.85 25.08 12.26
C PHE A 567 -11.78 24.15 13.48
N SER A 568 -12.78 23.29 13.68
CA SER A 568 -12.77 22.32 14.78
C SER A 568 -11.63 21.30 14.63
N TRP A 569 -11.46 20.75 13.42
CA TRP A 569 -10.38 19.82 13.13
C TRP A 569 -9.00 20.48 13.17
N TYR A 570 -8.90 21.72 12.68
CA TYR A 570 -7.68 22.50 12.70
C TYR A 570 -7.28 22.88 14.13
N GLU A 571 -8.21 23.26 15.01
CA GLU A 571 -7.94 23.53 16.42
C GLU A 571 -7.37 22.27 17.11
N ALA A 572 -7.96 21.10 16.85
CA ALA A 572 -7.45 19.82 17.36
C ALA A 572 -6.06 19.48 16.81
N TYR A 573 -5.85 19.63 15.50
CA TYR A 573 -4.56 19.41 14.83
C TYR A 573 -3.48 20.33 15.40
N PHE A 574 -3.71 21.64 15.36
CA PHE A 574 -2.76 22.66 15.80
C PHE A 574 -2.36 22.44 17.27
N THR A 575 -3.35 22.19 18.14
CA THR A 575 -3.12 21.98 19.57
C THR A 575 -2.24 20.75 19.81
N LEU A 576 -2.60 19.60 19.23
CA LEU A 576 -1.88 18.34 19.47
C LEU A 576 -0.52 18.32 18.77
N ALA A 577 -0.42 18.84 17.54
CA ALA A 577 0.84 18.90 16.80
C ALA A 577 1.87 19.80 17.50
N LYS A 578 1.45 20.93 18.06
CA LYS A 578 2.32 21.78 18.88
C LYS A 578 2.89 21.04 20.08
N GLN A 579 2.06 20.25 20.79
CA GLN A 579 2.51 19.43 21.92
C GLN A 579 3.46 18.30 21.49
N PHE A 580 3.23 17.71 20.32
CA PHE A 580 4.11 16.69 19.75
C PHE A 580 5.50 17.23 19.44
N ASN A 581 5.58 18.42 18.81
CA ASN A 581 6.85 19.04 18.41
C ASN A 581 7.70 19.51 19.59
N ILE A 582 7.06 20.00 20.67
CA ILE A 582 7.79 20.35 21.91
C ILE A 582 8.54 19.13 22.47
N ARG A 583 7.99 17.91 22.31
CA ARG A 583 8.57 16.69 22.85
C ARG A 583 9.65 16.04 21.96
N ASN A 584 9.68 16.33 20.66
CA ASN A 584 10.44 15.55 19.69
C ASN A 584 11.39 16.40 18.82
N GLU A 585 11.93 17.51 19.36
CA GLU A 585 12.93 18.43 18.74
C GLU A 585 13.11 18.27 17.21
N GLU A 586 12.52 19.21 16.44
CA GLU A 586 12.72 19.41 14.98
C GLU A 586 11.96 18.48 14.00
N ASP A 587 10.62 18.60 13.90
CA ASP A 587 9.89 18.23 12.68
C ASP A 587 9.65 19.50 11.82
N ILE A 588 10.61 19.80 10.92
CA ILE A 588 10.58 20.99 10.03
C ILE A 588 9.27 21.08 9.24
N SER A 589 8.62 19.95 8.95
CA SER A 589 7.40 19.89 8.13
C SER A 589 6.16 20.51 8.77
N PHE A 590 6.13 20.73 10.10
CA PHE A 590 4.93 21.27 10.76
C PHE A 590 4.59 22.70 10.32
N GLY A 591 5.61 23.56 10.18
CA GLY A 591 5.42 24.94 9.70
C GLY A 591 4.90 24.97 8.26
N ASP A 592 5.46 24.10 7.41
CA ASP A 592 5.04 23.96 6.01
C ASP A 592 3.60 23.47 5.90
N ASP A 593 3.22 22.46 6.70
CA ASP A 593 1.86 21.91 6.73
C ASP A 593 0.81 22.97 7.10
N LEU A 594 1.08 23.79 8.13
CA LEU A 594 0.18 24.89 8.52
C LEU A 594 0.05 25.93 7.41
N THR A 595 1.16 26.28 6.77
CA THR A 595 1.19 27.25 5.66
C THR A 595 0.37 26.76 4.46
N ILE A 596 0.44 25.47 4.14
CA ILE A 596 -0.35 24.88 3.05
C ILE A 596 -1.84 24.90 3.38
N ILE A 597 -2.23 24.51 4.61
CA ILE A 597 -3.64 24.53 5.04
C ILE A 597 -4.21 25.94 4.96
N ASP A 598 -3.49 26.93 5.50
CA ASP A 598 -3.90 28.34 5.49
C ASP A 598 -3.95 28.90 4.06
N GLY A 599 -2.94 28.58 3.24
CA GLY A 599 -2.90 28.91 1.83
C GLY A 599 -4.11 28.39 1.07
N CYS A 600 -4.47 27.11 1.25
CA CYS A 600 -5.62 26.47 0.61
C CYS A 600 -6.96 27.03 1.08
N LEU A 601 -7.09 27.33 2.38
CA LEU A 601 -8.28 27.99 2.92
C LEU A 601 -8.43 29.39 2.31
N GLY A 602 -7.35 30.13 2.12
CA GLY A 602 -7.36 31.41 1.41
C GLY A 602 -7.87 31.29 -0.03
N VAL A 603 -7.42 30.31 -0.81
CA VAL A 603 -7.96 30.02 -2.16
C VAL A 603 -9.48 29.80 -2.08
N ARG A 604 -9.94 29.05 -1.08
CA ARG A 604 -11.36 28.71 -0.89
C ARG A 604 -12.21 29.90 -0.48
N LEU A 605 -11.67 30.81 0.32
CA LEU A 605 -12.31 32.08 0.66
C LEU A 605 -12.42 32.98 -0.58
N LEU A 606 -11.34 33.13 -1.37
CA LEU A 606 -11.34 33.91 -2.61
C LEU A 606 -12.37 33.41 -3.64
N ASN A 607 -12.64 32.10 -3.67
CA ASN A 607 -13.64 31.49 -4.54
C ASN A 607 -15.06 31.41 -3.91
N SER A 608 -15.29 32.08 -2.78
CA SER A 608 -16.61 32.08 -2.13
C SER A 608 -17.64 32.93 -2.89
N LYS A 609 -18.91 32.48 -2.86
CA LYS A 609 -20.01 33.21 -3.53
C LYS A 609 -20.20 34.60 -2.90
N TRP A 610 -20.30 35.62 -3.77
CA TRP A 610 -20.44 37.04 -3.38
C TRP A 610 -21.52 37.30 -2.32
N ASN A 611 -22.71 36.71 -2.48
CA ASN A 611 -23.83 36.90 -1.56
C ASN A 611 -23.57 36.37 -0.14
N ARG A 612 -22.52 35.57 0.06
CA ARG A 612 -22.11 35.04 1.38
C ARG A 612 -20.97 35.83 2.01
N ILE A 613 -20.32 36.76 1.30
CA ILE A 613 -19.15 37.48 1.85
C ILE A 613 -19.56 38.37 3.02
N LYS A 614 -20.74 39.01 2.95
CA LYS A 614 -21.25 39.86 4.03
C LYS A 614 -21.42 39.10 5.35
N THR A 615 -21.76 37.81 5.32
CA THR A 615 -21.96 37.01 6.55
C THR A 615 -20.64 36.61 7.23
N GLN A 616 -19.50 37.01 6.65
CA GLN A 616 -18.15 36.67 7.13
C GLN A 616 -17.49 37.85 7.87
N SER A 617 -18.22 38.92 8.19
CA SER A 617 -17.64 40.15 8.75
C SER A 617 -16.92 39.98 10.10
N LEU A 618 -17.19 38.90 10.83
CA LEU A 618 -16.53 38.59 12.11
C LEU A 618 -15.39 37.57 11.96
N LEU A 619 -15.29 36.90 10.81
CA LEU A 619 -14.29 35.85 10.59
C LEU A 619 -12.83 36.33 10.53
N PRO A 620 -12.48 37.58 10.14
CA PRO A 620 -11.07 37.99 10.13
C PRO A 620 -10.36 37.78 11.48
N ASP A 621 -10.99 38.19 12.58
CA ASP A 621 -10.42 38.02 13.93
C ASP A 621 -10.47 36.55 14.39
N VAL A 622 -11.44 35.74 13.91
CA VAL A 622 -11.44 34.28 14.16
C VAL A 622 -10.22 33.63 13.51
N LEU A 623 -9.94 33.98 12.24
CA LEU A 623 -8.78 33.48 11.51
C LEU A 623 -7.47 33.93 12.16
N GLU A 624 -7.41 35.18 12.63
CA GLU A 624 -6.30 35.71 13.44
C GLU A 624 -6.06 34.87 14.70
N ASN A 625 -7.10 34.60 15.48
CA ASN A 625 -7.00 33.80 16.71
C ASN A 625 -6.56 32.35 16.46
N LEU A 626 -6.85 31.81 15.27
CA LEU A 626 -6.40 30.49 14.83
C LEU A 626 -5.00 30.50 14.18
N ASN A 627 -4.32 31.66 14.11
CA ASN A 627 -3.06 31.85 13.39
C ASN A 627 -3.15 31.55 11.87
N LEU A 628 -4.33 31.72 11.27
CA LEU A 628 -4.60 31.56 9.84
C LEU A 628 -4.46 32.91 9.12
N TRP A 629 -3.25 33.45 9.16
CA TRP A 629 -2.90 34.81 8.72
C TRP A 629 -3.15 35.05 7.24
N MET A 630 -2.85 34.06 6.38
CA MET A 630 -3.08 34.15 4.94
C MET A 630 -4.59 34.22 4.66
N SER A 631 -5.36 33.28 5.21
CA SER A 631 -6.82 33.25 5.06
C SER A 631 -7.47 34.54 5.55
N ARG A 632 -6.97 35.13 6.65
CA ARG A 632 -7.39 36.45 7.12
C ARG A 632 -7.16 37.51 6.05
N LYS A 633 -5.95 37.57 5.45
CA LYS A 633 -5.62 38.52 4.37
C LYS A 633 -6.54 38.36 3.16
N ALA A 634 -6.82 37.12 2.74
CA ALA A 634 -7.77 36.84 1.67
C ALA A 634 -9.17 37.38 1.98
N LEU A 635 -9.65 37.17 3.21
CA LEU A 635 -10.98 37.62 3.60
C LEU A 635 -11.09 39.15 3.74
N ILE A 636 -10.13 39.82 4.37
CA ILE A 636 -10.15 41.29 4.49
C ILE A 636 -9.99 41.95 3.11
N TYR A 637 -9.28 41.32 2.17
CA TYR A 637 -9.22 41.74 0.78
C TYR A 637 -10.61 41.67 0.12
N LEU A 638 -11.33 40.55 0.25
CA LEU A 638 -12.71 40.41 -0.25
C LEU A 638 -13.66 41.42 0.37
N LEU A 639 -13.49 41.73 1.66
CA LEU A 639 -14.30 42.73 2.36
C LEU A 639 -13.98 44.18 1.94
N GLY A 640 -12.84 44.44 1.28
CA GLY A 640 -12.45 45.75 0.77
C GLY A 640 -11.57 46.56 1.72
N TYR A 641 -10.81 45.91 2.58
CA TYR A 641 -9.86 46.53 3.51
C TYR A 641 -8.42 46.47 3.00
N GLU A 642 -8.18 46.90 1.75
CA GLU A 642 -6.83 46.91 1.15
C GLU A 642 -5.84 47.76 1.95
N ASP A 643 -6.27 48.92 2.45
CA ASP A 643 -5.45 49.79 3.31
C ASP A 643 -4.92 49.07 4.56
N LEU A 644 -5.70 48.13 5.10
CA LEU A 644 -5.30 47.36 6.28
C LEU A 644 -4.23 46.34 5.91
N ILE A 645 -4.36 45.68 4.76
CA ILE A 645 -3.36 44.75 4.23
C ILE A 645 -2.03 45.48 4.00
N CYS A 646 -2.06 46.68 3.40
CA CYS A 646 -0.86 47.48 3.17
C CYS A 646 -0.17 47.86 4.49
N LYS A 647 -0.93 48.28 5.51
CA LYS A 647 -0.39 48.68 6.82
C LYS A 647 0.22 47.53 7.61
N GLU A 648 -0.34 46.33 7.48
CA GLU A 648 0.09 45.13 8.19
C GLU A 648 1.17 44.33 7.44
N SER A 649 1.58 44.78 6.23
CA SER A 649 2.55 44.07 5.42
C SER A 649 3.99 44.51 5.72
N ASN A 650 4.88 43.53 5.89
CA ASN A 650 6.33 43.75 5.96
C ASN A 650 7.00 43.70 4.57
N ASP A 651 6.24 43.40 3.52
CA ASP A 651 6.71 43.41 2.12
C ASP A 651 6.52 44.80 1.51
N ASP A 652 7.60 45.41 1.01
CA ASP A 652 7.63 46.77 0.48
C ASP A 652 6.69 47.00 -0.72
N GLN A 653 6.41 45.97 -1.54
CA GLN A 653 5.48 46.10 -2.68
C GLN A 653 4.04 46.10 -2.19
N PHE A 654 3.70 45.20 -1.26
CA PHE A 654 2.39 45.17 -0.62
C PHE A 654 2.13 46.42 0.25
N ALA A 655 3.15 46.94 0.93
CA ALA A 655 3.04 48.14 1.76
C ALA A 655 2.68 49.40 0.94
N LYS A 656 3.11 49.44 -0.34
CA LYS A 656 2.76 50.49 -1.31
C LYS A 656 1.44 50.24 -2.06
N GLY A 657 0.78 49.10 -1.81
CA GLY A 657 -0.44 48.69 -2.52
C GLY A 657 -0.24 48.29 -3.98
N GLU A 658 1.01 48.12 -4.41
CA GLU A 658 1.35 47.70 -5.77
C GLU A 658 1.00 46.22 -5.97
N ASN A 659 0.43 45.86 -7.13
CA ASN A 659 0.14 44.48 -7.55
C ASN A 659 -0.80 43.63 -6.65
N LEU A 660 -1.52 44.23 -5.69
CA LEU A 660 -2.46 43.50 -4.82
C LEU A 660 -3.48 42.65 -5.61
N ASN A 661 -4.16 43.25 -6.58
CA ASN A 661 -5.15 42.54 -7.40
C ASN A 661 -4.52 41.39 -8.20
N GLU A 662 -3.31 41.59 -8.73
CA GLU A 662 -2.59 40.54 -9.46
C GLU A 662 -2.23 39.38 -8.54
N PHE A 663 -1.74 39.67 -7.32
CA PHE A 663 -1.42 38.66 -6.32
C PHE A 663 -2.64 37.82 -5.94
N PHE A 664 -3.75 38.46 -5.54
CA PHE A 664 -4.96 37.74 -5.15
C PHE A 664 -5.60 36.99 -6.33
N THR A 665 -5.46 37.49 -7.56
CA THR A 665 -5.88 36.75 -8.76
C THR A 665 -5.04 35.49 -8.97
N LYS A 666 -3.71 35.58 -8.86
CA LYS A 666 -2.83 34.40 -8.94
C LYS A 666 -3.10 33.39 -7.83
N TRP A 667 -3.46 33.87 -6.64
CA TRP A 667 -3.78 33.01 -5.52
C TRP A 667 -5.15 32.33 -5.65
N ALA A 668 -6.18 33.08 -6.07
CA ALA A 668 -7.52 32.54 -6.30
C ALA A 668 -7.52 31.41 -7.35
N ASN A 669 -6.55 31.43 -8.28
CA ASN A 669 -6.40 30.46 -9.37
C ASN A 669 -5.34 29.37 -9.09
N GLN A 670 -4.92 29.17 -7.83
CA GLN A 670 -4.00 28.07 -7.49
C GLN A 670 -4.62 26.69 -7.78
N PRO A 671 -3.80 25.64 -8.01
CA PRO A 671 -4.26 24.30 -8.40
C PRO A 671 -5.29 23.67 -7.45
N PHE A 672 -5.30 24.07 -6.17
CA PHE A 672 -6.28 23.60 -5.20
C PHE A 672 -7.75 23.83 -5.60
N THR A 673 -8.02 24.77 -6.52
CA THR A 673 -9.36 24.97 -7.10
C THR A 673 -9.93 23.71 -7.77
N GLU A 674 -9.09 22.88 -8.39
CA GLU A 674 -9.49 21.62 -9.04
C GLU A 674 -9.85 20.51 -8.03
N ASP A 675 -9.34 20.63 -6.80
CA ASP A 675 -9.53 19.68 -5.70
C ASP A 675 -10.80 19.96 -4.88
N MET A 676 -11.46 21.10 -5.08
CA MET A 676 -12.66 21.48 -4.34
C MET A 676 -13.88 20.68 -4.80
N VAL A 677 -14.46 19.88 -3.91
CA VAL A 677 -15.60 19.00 -4.24
C VAL A 677 -16.93 19.74 -4.25
N TYR A 678 -17.18 20.59 -3.25
CA TYR A 678 -18.40 21.39 -3.11
C TYR A 678 -18.09 22.88 -2.91
N SER A 679 -19.11 23.73 -2.86
CA SER A 679 -18.95 25.15 -2.52
C SER A 679 -18.61 25.36 -1.04
N THR A 680 -17.99 26.49 -0.73
CA THR A 680 -17.72 26.92 0.66
C THR A 680 -19.02 27.16 1.44
N GLU A 681 -19.21 26.41 2.53
CA GLU A 681 -20.37 26.48 3.43
C GLU A 681 -19.97 26.97 4.82
N PHE A 682 -20.84 27.81 5.40
CA PHE A 682 -20.62 28.46 6.71
C PHE A 682 -21.59 27.99 7.79
N TYR A 683 -22.64 27.25 7.44
CA TYR A 683 -23.61 26.69 8.39
C TYR A 683 -24.24 27.75 9.31
N ASN A 684 -24.71 28.84 8.70
CA ASN A 684 -25.33 29.98 9.37
C ASN A 684 -26.85 30.07 9.14
N GLY A 685 -27.44 29.26 8.27
CA GLY A 685 -28.89 29.19 8.05
C GLY A 685 -29.60 28.28 9.06
N GLU A 686 -30.94 28.25 9.03
CA GLU A 686 -31.74 27.33 9.87
C GLU A 686 -31.66 25.88 9.39
N ASP A 687 -31.51 25.70 8.07
CA ASP A 687 -31.40 24.40 7.42
C ASP A 687 -30.04 24.28 6.70
N ILE A 688 -29.48 23.07 6.69
CA ILE A 688 -28.25 22.71 5.98
C ILE A 688 -28.57 21.67 4.90
N THR A 689 -27.82 21.73 3.80
CA THR A 689 -27.86 20.70 2.75
C THR A 689 -26.49 20.06 2.59
N LEU A 690 -26.42 18.74 2.75
CA LEU A 690 -25.27 17.91 2.36
C LEU A 690 -25.54 17.23 1.02
N LYS A 691 -24.47 16.94 0.27
CA LYS A 691 -24.56 16.30 -1.04
C LYS A 691 -23.53 15.20 -1.20
N SER A 692 -23.85 14.18 -2.00
CA SER A 692 -22.92 13.15 -2.48
C SER A 692 -23.23 12.78 -3.93
N LYS A 693 -22.25 12.24 -4.66
CA LYS A 693 -22.44 11.66 -5.99
C LYS A 693 -22.05 10.18 -5.95
N VAL A 694 -23.04 9.30 -6.12
CA VAL A 694 -22.83 7.84 -6.10
C VAL A 694 -23.44 7.22 -7.34
N LEU A 695 -22.63 6.49 -8.12
CA LEU A 695 -23.06 5.79 -9.35
C LEU A 695 -23.71 6.72 -10.41
N GLY A 696 -23.43 8.02 -10.35
CA GLY A 696 -24.03 9.04 -11.22
C GLY A 696 -25.34 9.66 -10.70
N ILE A 697 -25.76 9.34 -9.47
CA ILE A 697 -26.89 9.94 -8.75
C ILE A 697 -26.38 11.04 -7.81
N GLU A 698 -26.98 12.23 -7.86
CA GLU A 698 -26.82 13.26 -6.81
C GLU A 698 -27.74 12.93 -5.61
N LEU A 699 -27.14 12.52 -4.50
CA LEU A 699 -27.83 12.37 -3.22
C LEU A 699 -27.81 13.71 -2.51
N VAL A 700 -28.96 14.18 -2.04
CA VAL A 700 -29.10 15.45 -1.32
C VAL A 700 -29.79 15.21 0.01
N ILE A 701 -29.11 15.51 1.13
CA ILE A 701 -29.70 15.41 2.47
C ILE A 701 -29.95 16.82 3.01
N ASN A 702 -31.20 17.12 3.34
CA ASN A 702 -31.60 18.34 4.03
C ASN A 702 -31.80 18.06 5.51
N ILE A 703 -31.22 18.91 6.36
CA ILE A 703 -31.19 18.74 7.81
C ILE A 703 -31.43 20.07 8.52
N LYS A 704 -31.85 20.01 9.79
CA LYS A 704 -31.81 21.17 10.67
C LYS A 704 -30.37 21.51 11.05
N ASN A 705 -30.10 22.79 11.29
CA ASN A 705 -28.77 23.26 11.67
C ASN A 705 -28.47 22.97 13.16
N ASP A 706 -28.24 21.71 13.48
CA ASP A 706 -27.78 21.22 14.78
C ASP A 706 -26.67 20.16 14.60
N SER A 707 -25.88 19.95 15.66
CA SER A 707 -24.67 19.11 15.55
C SER A 707 -24.99 17.63 15.33
N ASP A 708 -26.04 17.09 15.94
CA ASP A 708 -26.40 15.68 15.78
C ASP A 708 -26.95 15.42 14.38
N SER A 709 -27.78 16.32 13.85
CA SER A 709 -28.27 16.25 12.46
C SER A 709 -27.13 16.22 11.45
N ILE A 710 -26.07 17.00 11.66
CA ILE A 710 -24.87 16.98 10.80
C ILE A 710 -24.20 15.61 10.89
N LEU A 711 -23.96 15.09 12.10
CA LEU A 711 -23.27 13.81 12.31
C LEU A 711 -24.03 12.62 11.69
N TYR A 712 -25.35 12.55 11.87
CA TYR A 712 -26.16 11.49 11.30
C TYR A 712 -26.30 11.61 9.78
N ALA A 713 -26.30 12.81 9.22
CA ALA A 713 -26.27 12.98 7.77
C ALA A 713 -24.93 12.55 7.16
N GLU A 714 -23.80 12.88 7.81
CA GLU A 714 -22.47 12.36 7.42
C GLU A 714 -22.43 10.83 7.47
N MET A 715 -22.99 10.24 8.54
CA MET A 715 -23.10 8.79 8.72
C MET A 715 -23.88 8.14 7.58
N ILE A 716 -25.07 8.67 7.23
CA ILE A 716 -25.89 8.12 6.13
C ILE A 716 -25.15 8.22 4.80
N LEU A 717 -24.52 9.37 4.50
CA LEU A 717 -23.77 9.54 3.24
C LEU A 717 -22.56 8.59 3.18
N SER A 718 -21.80 8.48 4.26
CA SER A 718 -20.69 7.53 4.38
C SER A 718 -21.15 6.09 4.17
N HIS A 719 -22.29 5.72 4.78
CA HIS A 719 -22.86 4.39 4.66
C HIS A 719 -23.24 4.06 3.22
N VAL A 720 -23.96 4.97 2.55
CA VAL A 720 -24.38 4.79 1.14
C VAL A 720 -23.16 4.71 0.21
N GLU A 721 -22.18 5.61 0.39
CA GLU A 721 -20.95 5.59 -0.40
C GLU A 721 -20.15 4.29 -0.21
N SER A 722 -19.97 3.86 1.04
CA SER A 722 -19.23 2.62 1.37
C SER A 722 -19.93 1.37 0.85
N PHE A 723 -21.28 1.36 0.85
CA PHE A 723 -22.05 0.25 0.31
C PHE A 723 -21.86 0.10 -1.20
N PHE A 724 -21.99 1.20 -1.95
CA PHE A 724 -21.95 1.18 -3.42
C PHE A 724 -20.55 1.29 -4.04
N ALA A 725 -19.50 1.42 -3.23
CA ALA A 725 -18.14 1.68 -3.71
C ALA A 725 -17.63 0.67 -4.75
N THR A 726 -18.04 -0.60 -4.66
CA THR A 726 -17.56 -1.68 -5.52
C THR A 726 -18.54 -2.00 -6.67
N SER A 727 -19.59 -1.21 -6.85
CA SER A 727 -20.75 -1.54 -7.70
C SER A 727 -20.77 -0.89 -9.10
N LEU A 728 -19.73 -0.15 -9.48
CA LEU A 728 -19.70 0.70 -10.70
C LEU A 728 -20.12 0.00 -12.00
N ASN A 729 -19.69 -1.24 -12.21
CA ASN A 729 -19.90 -1.98 -13.45
C ASN A 729 -21.18 -2.84 -13.45
N LYS A 730 -21.89 -2.91 -12.32
CA LYS A 730 -23.01 -3.85 -12.12
C LYS A 730 -24.37 -3.14 -12.02
N ILE A 731 -24.38 -1.81 -11.88
CA ILE A 731 -25.57 -1.01 -11.55
C ILE A 731 -25.71 0.23 -12.44
N TYR A 732 -26.92 0.48 -12.91
CA TYR A 732 -27.30 1.69 -13.64
C TYR A 732 -28.42 2.48 -12.93
N PRO A 733 -28.28 3.80 -12.75
CA PRO A 733 -29.32 4.59 -12.12
C PRO A 733 -30.50 4.88 -13.06
N LYS A 734 -31.71 4.92 -12.52
CA LYS A 734 -32.95 5.35 -13.19
C LYS A 734 -33.18 6.86 -13.10
N LYS A 735 -32.59 7.51 -12.09
CA LYS A 735 -32.77 8.92 -11.74
C LYS A 735 -31.41 9.59 -11.55
N ASP A 736 -31.37 10.89 -11.79
CA ASP A 736 -30.19 11.73 -11.63
C ASP A 736 -30.06 12.33 -10.23
N LYS A 737 -31.15 12.39 -9.46
CA LYS A 737 -31.18 13.00 -8.13
C LYS A 737 -32.14 12.28 -7.17
N ILE A 738 -31.72 12.14 -5.92
CA ILE A 738 -32.55 11.66 -4.79
C ILE A 738 -32.43 12.67 -3.65
N SER A 739 -33.56 13.08 -3.07
CA SER A 739 -33.58 14.01 -1.93
C SER A 739 -34.05 13.30 -0.66
N ILE A 740 -33.36 13.54 0.45
CA ILE A 740 -33.62 12.95 1.77
C ILE A 740 -33.78 14.11 2.75
N ASN A 741 -34.88 14.15 3.49
CA ASN A 741 -35.06 15.04 4.62
C ASN A 741 -34.80 14.23 5.88
N LEU A 742 -33.76 14.56 6.62
CA LEU A 742 -33.43 13.91 7.89
C LEU A 742 -34.08 14.71 9.03
N ILE A 743 -34.86 14.00 9.84
CA ILE A 743 -35.54 14.54 11.01
C ILE A 743 -35.07 13.76 12.22
N LEU A 744 -34.53 14.47 13.21
CA LEU A 744 -34.21 13.90 14.50
C LEU A 744 -35.32 14.22 15.51
N GLU A 745 -35.79 13.20 16.23
CA GLU A 745 -36.82 13.32 17.26
C GLU A 745 -36.37 12.69 18.58
N GLU A 746 -37.00 13.08 19.69
CA GLU A 746 -36.82 12.48 21.02
C GLU A 746 -38.18 12.00 21.54
N ASN A 747 -38.76 10.98 20.90
CA ASN A 747 -40.17 10.60 21.10
C ASN A 747 -40.35 9.12 21.56
N ASP A 748 -39.27 8.41 21.90
CA ASP A 748 -39.22 6.97 22.24
C ASP A 748 -39.85 6.05 21.15
N LYS A 749 -39.90 6.50 19.90
CA LYS A 749 -40.25 5.72 18.69
C LYS A 749 -39.03 5.00 18.13
N SER A 750 -39.22 4.08 17.18
CA SER A 750 -38.10 3.43 16.48
C SER A 750 -37.57 4.31 15.34
N VAL A 751 -36.35 4.02 14.86
CA VAL A 751 -35.85 4.55 13.58
C VAL A 751 -36.81 4.10 12.47
N SER A 752 -37.12 4.97 11.51
CA SER A 752 -37.91 4.60 10.33
C SER A 752 -37.65 5.53 9.16
N PHE A 753 -37.87 5.05 7.93
CA PHE A 753 -37.87 5.89 6.74
C PHE A 753 -39.20 5.75 5.98
N LYS A 754 -39.63 6.84 5.37
CA LYS A 754 -40.82 6.89 4.50
C LYS A 754 -40.45 7.43 3.14
N SER A 755 -40.98 6.81 2.08
CA SER A 755 -40.83 7.29 0.71
C SER A 755 -42.11 7.98 0.25
N ASN A 756 -42.02 9.25 -0.19
CA ASN A 756 -43.14 9.96 -0.80
C ASN A 756 -43.08 9.85 -2.34
N ASN A 757 -44.07 9.18 -2.93
CA ASN A 757 -44.15 8.86 -4.37
C ASN A 757 -44.79 9.96 -5.23
N ASN A 758 -44.48 11.24 -4.99
CA ASN A 758 -45.04 12.38 -5.75
C ASN A 758 -44.19 12.76 -6.98
N GLY A 759 -43.50 11.80 -7.61
CA GLY A 759 -42.66 12.03 -8.79
C GLY A 759 -41.31 12.73 -8.55
N LYS A 760 -41.13 13.39 -7.40
CA LYS A 760 -39.85 13.99 -6.95
C LYS A 760 -39.01 13.11 -6.03
N TYR A 761 -39.48 11.90 -5.69
CA TYR A 761 -38.82 10.89 -4.85
C TYR A 761 -38.03 11.50 -3.67
N ASN A 762 -38.82 12.03 -2.73
CA ASN A 762 -38.31 12.56 -1.48
C ASN A 762 -38.44 11.46 -0.41
N TYR A 763 -37.35 11.20 0.30
CA TYR A 763 -37.35 10.37 1.49
C TYR A 763 -37.46 11.26 2.72
N GLU A 764 -38.24 10.83 3.70
CA GLU A 764 -38.20 11.34 5.07
C GLU A 764 -37.57 10.26 5.93
N PHE A 765 -36.39 10.55 6.45
CA PHE A 765 -35.66 9.65 7.34
C PHE A 765 -35.81 10.18 8.76
N ILE A 766 -36.45 9.43 9.64
CA ILE A 766 -36.74 9.83 11.02
C ILE A 766 -35.88 8.98 11.95
N ILE A 767 -35.01 9.63 12.73
CA ILE A 767 -34.15 8.97 13.71
C ILE A 767 -34.56 9.43 15.10
N ASP A 768 -34.91 8.48 15.95
CA ASP A 768 -35.10 8.73 17.37
C ASP A 768 -33.78 8.61 18.11
N ILE A 769 -33.24 9.72 18.60
CA ILE A 769 -31.94 9.75 19.29
C ILE A 769 -32.06 9.13 20.69
N SER A 770 -33.24 9.14 21.33
CA SER A 770 -33.43 8.67 22.71
C SER A 770 -33.12 7.17 22.85
N LYS A 771 -33.34 6.39 21.80
CA LYS A 771 -33.08 4.94 21.76
C LYS A 771 -31.68 4.57 21.33
N ILE A 772 -30.97 5.44 20.61
CA ILE A 772 -29.60 5.18 20.19
C ILE A 772 -28.62 5.30 21.38
N ASN A 773 -28.94 6.16 22.35
CA ASN A 773 -28.12 6.40 23.53
C ASN A 773 -28.40 5.46 24.73
N LYS A 774 -29.49 4.67 24.69
CA LYS A 774 -29.83 3.71 25.76
C LYS A 774 -29.16 2.35 25.48
N SER A 775 -28.14 2.00 26.25
CA SER A 775 -27.34 0.76 26.10
C SER A 775 -28.10 -0.56 26.30
N SER A 776 -29.35 -0.52 26.77
CA SER A 776 -30.16 -1.70 27.08
C SER A 776 -31.12 -2.15 25.98
N GLU A 777 -31.36 -1.35 24.94
CA GLU A 777 -32.28 -1.69 23.84
C GLU A 777 -31.53 -2.06 22.55
N LYS A 778 -32.10 -2.99 21.76
CA LYS A 778 -31.53 -3.40 20.47
C LYS A 778 -31.51 -2.19 19.52
N ASN A 779 -30.34 -1.70 19.17
CA ASN A 779 -30.18 -0.64 18.17
C ASN A 779 -30.75 -1.11 16.81
N THR A 780 -31.84 -0.49 16.36
CA THR A 780 -32.55 -0.82 15.11
C THR A 780 -32.01 -0.08 13.89
N LEU A 781 -31.13 0.91 14.09
CA LEU A 781 -30.57 1.74 13.02
C LEU A 781 -29.87 0.93 11.90
N PRO A 782 -29.06 -0.11 12.20
CA PRO A 782 -28.45 -0.92 11.14
C PRO A 782 -29.48 -1.62 10.25
N ASP A 783 -30.54 -2.16 10.83
CA ASP A 783 -31.59 -2.89 10.10
C ASP A 783 -32.44 -1.93 9.24
N GLU A 784 -32.71 -0.73 9.73
CA GLU A 784 -33.41 0.33 8.99
C GLU A 784 -32.57 0.90 7.84
N LEU A 785 -31.26 1.12 8.04
CA LEU A 785 -30.37 1.55 6.96
C LEU A 785 -30.24 0.49 5.86
N LYS A 786 -30.18 -0.79 6.22
CA LYS A 786 -30.24 -1.89 5.24
C LYS A 786 -31.55 -1.84 4.45
N SER A 787 -32.67 -1.67 5.13
CA SER A 787 -33.99 -1.56 4.51
C SER A 787 -34.08 -0.35 3.58
N PHE A 788 -33.50 0.79 3.96
CA PHE A 788 -33.39 1.98 3.14
C PHE A 788 -32.55 1.74 1.88
N ILE A 789 -31.40 1.06 1.99
CA ILE A 789 -30.58 0.70 0.83
C ILE A 789 -31.33 -0.24 -0.12
N ILE A 790 -32.08 -1.22 0.40
CA ILE A 790 -32.92 -2.13 -0.40
C ILE A 790 -34.03 -1.36 -1.12
N ASP A 791 -34.68 -0.42 -0.44
CA ASP A 791 -35.71 0.43 -1.05
C ASP A 791 -35.11 1.31 -2.16
N LEU A 792 -33.98 1.97 -1.88
CA LEU A 792 -33.25 2.80 -2.82
C LEU A 792 -32.85 2.00 -4.07
N PHE A 793 -32.37 0.78 -3.86
CA PHE A 793 -32.05 -0.18 -4.91
C PHE A 793 -33.26 -0.51 -5.78
N SER A 794 -34.37 -0.94 -5.16
CA SER A 794 -35.55 -1.43 -5.89
C SER A 794 -36.19 -0.34 -6.76
N LYS A 795 -36.20 0.90 -6.26
CA LYS A 795 -36.88 2.02 -6.92
C LYS A 795 -35.99 2.77 -7.91
N HIS A 796 -34.69 2.94 -7.63
CA HIS A 796 -33.84 3.88 -8.37
C HIS A 796 -32.72 3.25 -9.18
N LEU A 797 -32.49 1.95 -9.07
CA LEU A 797 -31.38 1.27 -9.75
C LEU A 797 -31.90 0.18 -10.70
N ILE A 798 -31.15 -0.09 -11.77
CA ILE A 798 -31.34 -1.18 -12.73
C ILE A 798 -30.11 -2.07 -12.66
N ILE A 799 -30.35 -3.37 -12.51
CA ILE A 799 -29.32 -4.40 -12.35
C ILE A 799 -29.72 -5.59 -13.19
N ASP A 800 -28.74 -6.10 -13.95
CA ASP A 800 -28.98 -7.18 -14.90
C ASP A 800 -29.37 -8.49 -14.20
N ASN A 801 -28.66 -8.86 -13.12
CA ASN A 801 -28.97 -10.03 -12.29
C ASN A 801 -28.87 -9.68 -10.80
N VAL A 802 -30.02 -9.40 -10.19
CA VAL A 802 -30.16 -8.96 -8.79
C VAL A 802 -29.64 -10.01 -7.82
N GLU A 803 -29.99 -11.28 -8.02
CA GLU A 803 -29.61 -12.38 -7.12
C GLU A 803 -28.09 -12.58 -7.11
N LYS A 804 -27.48 -12.68 -8.28
CA LYS A 804 -26.02 -12.80 -8.41
C LYS A 804 -25.31 -11.59 -7.83
N TYR A 805 -25.80 -10.38 -8.10
CA TYR A 805 -25.21 -9.14 -7.59
C TYR A 805 -25.14 -9.14 -6.05
N PHE A 806 -26.26 -9.44 -5.38
CA PHE A 806 -26.29 -9.44 -3.92
C PHE A 806 -25.49 -10.59 -3.32
N LYS A 807 -25.51 -11.77 -3.96
CA LYS A 807 -24.69 -12.90 -3.55
C LYS A 807 -23.20 -12.53 -3.58
N ASP A 808 -22.72 -11.96 -4.68
CA ASP A 808 -21.34 -11.49 -4.80
C ASP A 808 -21.03 -10.43 -3.72
N LEU A 809 -21.91 -9.42 -3.55
CA LEU A 809 -21.64 -8.32 -2.64
C LEU A 809 -21.62 -8.73 -1.15
N PHE A 810 -22.52 -9.62 -0.73
CA PHE A 810 -22.63 -10.05 0.67
C PHE A 810 -21.73 -11.24 0.99
N GLU A 811 -21.72 -12.29 0.16
CA GLU A 811 -20.95 -13.50 0.45
C GLU A 811 -19.48 -13.38 0.04
N GLN A 812 -19.20 -12.79 -1.14
CA GLN A 812 -17.83 -12.73 -1.67
C GLN A 812 -17.09 -11.48 -1.22
N GLU A 813 -17.75 -10.34 -1.08
CA GLU A 813 -17.12 -9.05 -0.72
C GLU A 813 -17.26 -8.66 0.76
N GLU A 814 -18.07 -9.38 1.55
CA GLU A 814 -18.27 -9.09 2.98
C GLU A 814 -18.63 -7.60 3.22
N VAL A 815 -19.61 -7.08 2.45
CA VAL A 815 -19.96 -5.65 2.51
C VAL A 815 -20.47 -5.22 3.88
N GLN A 816 -21.05 -6.13 4.67
CA GLN A 816 -21.58 -5.82 6.01
C GLN A 816 -20.44 -5.44 6.97
N GLU A 817 -19.34 -6.16 6.89
CA GLU A 817 -18.12 -5.98 7.66
C GLU A 817 -17.51 -4.60 7.36
N ARG A 818 -17.52 -4.21 6.07
CA ARG A 818 -17.05 -2.91 5.60
C ARG A 818 -17.89 -1.74 6.12
N ILE A 819 -19.22 -1.85 6.08
CA ILE A 819 -20.13 -0.76 6.45
C ILE A 819 -20.40 -0.67 7.96
N ALA A 820 -20.09 -1.71 8.74
CA ALA A 820 -20.37 -1.75 10.18
C ALA A 820 -19.78 -0.56 10.96
N PHE A 821 -18.63 -0.05 10.52
CA PHE A 821 -17.96 1.06 11.20
C PHE A 821 -18.66 2.40 10.97
N SER A 822 -19.38 2.58 9.86
CA SER A 822 -20.09 3.84 9.62
C SER A 822 -21.11 4.12 10.71
N TYR A 823 -21.73 3.09 11.32
CA TYR A 823 -22.74 3.27 12.38
C TYR A 823 -22.22 4.00 13.62
N ASN A 824 -20.92 3.88 13.91
CA ASN A 824 -20.29 4.51 15.07
C ASN A 824 -19.78 5.93 14.77
N HIS A 825 -19.96 6.43 13.55
CA HIS A 825 -19.43 7.72 13.11
C HIS A 825 -19.77 8.90 14.04
N PRO A 826 -21.03 9.11 14.49
CA PRO A 826 -21.34 10.19 15.43
C PRO A 826 -20.59 10.09 16.77
N ILE A 827 -20.52 8.87 17.33
CA ILE A 827 -19.88 8.60 18.62
C ILE A 827 -18.37 8.85 18.53
N ILE A 828 -17.73 8.36 17.47
CA ILE A 828 -16.29 8.49 17.30
C ILE A 828 -15.86 9.95 17.11
N ILE A 829 -16.65 10.76 16.38
CA ILE A 829 -16.35 12.20 16.27
C ILE A 829 -16.44 12.87 17.64
N LYS A 830 -17.48 12.58 18.44
CA LYS A 830 -17.60 13.14 19.80
C LYS A 830 -16.46 12.69 20.72
N ASN A 831 -16.00 11.44 20.58
CA ASN A 831 -14.82 10.96 21.32
C ASN A 831 -13.53 11.71 20.97
N ILE A 832 -13.40 12.27 19.76
CA ILE A 832 -12.20 13.00 19.32
C ILE A 832 -12.32 14.50 19.63
N LEU A 833 -13.45 15.13 19.26
CA LEU A 833 -13.65 16.58 19.33
C LEU A 833 -14.41 17.05 20.60
N GLY A 834 -14.85 16.11 21.43
CA GLY A 834 -15.68 16.36 22.62
C GLY A 834 -17.19 16.26 22.36
N GLU A 835 -17.98 16.26 23.44
CA GLU A 835 -19.44 16.08 23.41
C GLU A 835 -20.21 17.21 22.69
N SER A 836 -19.62 18.41 22.59
CA SER A 836 -20.24 19.59 21.97
C SER A 836 -19.27 20.24 20.98
N PRO A 837 -19.01 19.60 19.84
CA PRO A 837 -18.04 20.11 18.87
C PRO A 837 -18.55 21.40 18.18
N LYS A 838 -17.62 22.29 17.81
CA LYS A 838 -17.89 23.64 17.28
C LYS A 838 -18.29 23.63 15.79
N PHE A 839 -19.39 22.96 15.46
CA PHE A 839 -19.85 22.76 14.07
C PHE A 839 -20.62 23.93 13.46
N HIS A 840 -20.90 24.96 14.24
CA HIS A 840 -21.66 26.12 13.80
C HIS A 840 -20.77 27.35 13.76
N LEU A 841 -20.99 28.25 12.78
CA LEU A 841 -20.24 29.51 12.71
C LEU A 841 -20.37 30.32 14.00
N LYS A 842 -21.56 30.32 14.63
CA LYS A 842 -21.81 31.00 15.91
C LYS A 842 -20.85 30.57 17.02
N ASN A 843 -20.46 29.28 17.04
CA ASN A 843 -19.52 28.77 18.04
C ASN A 843 -18.14 29.43 17.95
N TRP A 844 -17.81 30.01 16.80
CA TRP A 844 -16.55 30.69 16.55
C TRP A 844 -16.68 32.21 16.67
N THR A 845 -17.82 32.78 16.27
CA THR A 845 -18.04 34.23 16.28
C THR A 845 -18.49 34.79 17.63
N GLU A 846 -18.93 33.95 18.57
CA GLU A 846 -19.30 34.36 19.93
C GLU A 846 -18.12 34.28 20.92
N LEU A 847 -16.94 33.82 20.47
CA LEU A 847 -15.73 33.71 21.27
C LEU A 847 -15.05 35.08 21.43
N SER A 848 -15.29 35.76 22.56
CA SER A 848 -14.66 37.04 22.97
C SER A 848 -14.93 38.26 22.07
N LYS A 849 -14.36 39.43 22.38
CA LYS A 849 -14.65 40.72 21.72
C LYS A 849 -14.05 40.76 20.30
N LEU A 850 -14.72 40.15 19.33
CA LEU A 850 -14.34 40.22 17.91
C LEU A 850 -14.69 41.58 17.30
N LYS A 851 -13.78 42.13 16.50
CA LYS A 851 -14.02 43.31 15.66
C LYS A 851 -14.82 42.91 14.43
N LYS A 852 -15.78 43.76 14.07
CA LYS A 852 -16.58 43.60 12.86
C LYS A 852 -15.95 44.35 11.69
N TYR A 853 -15.81 43.66 10.56
CA TYR A 853 -15.32 44.18 9.27
C TYR A 853 -16.47 44.18 8.26
N ASP A 854 -17.21 45.28 8.17
CA ASP A 854 -18.33 45.40 7.24
C ASP A 854 -17.86 45.40 5.77
N LEU A 855 -18.68 44.81 4.89
CA LEU A 855 -18.39 44.76 3.45
C LEU A 855 -18.34 46.18 2.85
N LYS A 856 -17.14 46.64 2.46
CA LYS A 856 -16.92 47.95 1.81
C LYS A 856 -17.09 47.92 0.29
N ARG A 857 -16.88 46.76 -0.33
CA ARG A 857 -16.98 46.59 -1.79
C ARG A 857 -18.44 46.64 -2.24
N LYS A 858 -18.68 47.33 -3.36
CA LYS A 858 -20.02 47.44 -3.99
C LYS A 858 -20.28 46.33 -5.01
N GLU A 859 -19.24 45.83 -5.65
CA GLU A 859 -19.29 44.83 -6.72
C GLU A 859 -18.38 43.63 -6.40
N PRO A 860 -18.71 42.43 -6.91
CA PRO A 860 -17.87 41.26 -6.74
C PRO A 860 -16.53 41.40 -7.47
N ILE A 861 -15.47 40.85 -6.86
CA ILE A 861 -14.19 40.67 -7.55
C ILE A 861 -14.30 39.46 -8.46
N ILE A 862 -13.92 39.62 -9.73
CA ILE A 862 -13.88 38.53 -10.71
C ILE A 862 -12.42 38.17 -10.94
N PHE A 863 -12.01 36.99 -10.47
CA PHE A 863 -10.70 36.43 -10.76
C PHE A 863 -10.74 35.76 -12.14
N THR A 864 -10.00 36.29 -13.11
CA THR A 864 -9.94 35.73 -14.47
C THR A 864 -8.98 34.55 -14.50
N ASN A 865 -9.46 33.39 -14.96
CA ASN A 865 -8.63 32.19 -15.13
C ASN A 865 -7.88 32.28 -16.47
N LYS A 866 -6.54 32.24 -16.44
CA LYS A 866 -5.68 32.26 -17.65
C LYS A 866 -5.24 30.87 -18.12
N ASN A 867 -5.63 29.80 -17.43
CA ASN A 867 -5.29 28.45 -17.85
C ASN A 867 -6.25 27.99 -18.95
N GLU A 868 -5.77 28.04 -20.19
CA GLU A 868 -6.39 27.39 -21.34
C GLU A 868 -6.53 25.88 -21.07
N ASP A 869 -7.73 25.36 -21.33
CA ASP A 869 -8.08 23.95 -21.24
C ASP A 869 -7.16 23.08 -22.10
N SER A 870 -6.13 22.49 -21.50
CA SER A 870 -5.41 21.35 -22.06
C SER A 870 -5.97 20.04 -21.49
N SER A 871 -7.27 19.79 -21.67
CA SER A 871 -7.84 18.47 -21.35
C SER A 871 -7.74 17.54 -22.56
N THR A 872 -6.54 16.99 -22.80
CA THR A 872 -6.41 15.80 -23.64
C THR A 872 -7.16 14.64 -22.98
N SER A 873 -8.33 14.31 -23.51
CA SER A 873 -9.10 13.13 -23.12
C SER A 873 -8.34 11.86 -23.52
N LYS A 874 -7.56 11.30 -22.60
CA LYS A 874 -7.06 9.92 -22.74
C LYS A 874 -8.26 8.98 -22.81
N LYS A 875 -8.33 8.17 -23.87
CA LYS A 875 -9.32 7.07 -23.97
C LYS A 875 -9.24 6.19 -22.73
N ILE A 876 -10.36 6.09 -22.00
CA ILE A 876 -10.49 5.22 -20.83
C ILE A 876 -10.85 3.84 -21.36
N ASN A 877 -9.91 2.90 -21.30
CA ASN A 877 -10.15 1.51 -21.71
C ASN A 877 -10.66 0.63 -20.57
N ASP A 878 -10.56 1.07 -19.31
CA ASP A 878 -10.97 0.30 -18.12
C ASP A 878 -11.95 1.10 -17.26
N LEU A 879 -13.17 0.57 -17.10
CA LEU A 879 -14.25 1.16 -16.30
C LEU A 879 -14.11 0.84 -14.80
N SER A 880 -13.30 -0.15 -14.42
CA SER A 880 -13.19 -0.65 -13.03
C SER A 880 -12.56 0.37 -12.06
N ASN A 881 -11.70 1.26 -12.57
CA ASN A 881 -11.07 2.36 -11.83
C ASN A 881 -11.71 3.73 -12.13
N LEU A 882 -12.93 3.76 -12.69
CA LEU A 882 -13.65 5.01 -12.91
C LEU A 882 -14.12 5.60 -11.56
N ARG A 883 -13.93 6.90 -11.35
CA ARG A 883 -14.50 7.56 -10.16
C ARG A 883 -16.02 7.69 -10.24
N HIS A 884 -16.70 7.57 -9.10
CA HIS A 884 -18.15 7.71 -8.99
C HIS A 884 -18.62 9.12 -9.37
N ASP A 885 -17.84 10.16 -9.05
CA ASP A 885 -18.11 11.56 -9.38
C ASP A 885 -17.80 11.93 -10.83
N ASN A 886 -17.10 11.06 -11.57
CA ASN A 886 -16.87 11.14 -13.03
C ASN A 886 -17.97 10.48 -13.85
N ARG A 887 -19.03 9.97 -13.21
CA ARG A 887 -20.23 9.44 -13.85
C ARG A 887 -21.39 10.40 -13.61
N LYS A 888 -22.24 10.58 -14.62
CA LYS A 888 -23.46 11.38 -14.48
C LYS A 888 -24.63 10.77 -15.22
N MET A 889 -25.76 10.63 -14.54
CA MET A 889 -27.03 10.30 -15.18
C MET A 889 -27.66 11.59 -15.73
N VAL A 890 -27.96 11.60 -17.03
CA VAL A 890 -28.66 12.72 -17.70
C VAL A 890 -29.76 12.14 -18.58
N SER A 891 -31.00 12.20 -18.08
CA SER A 891 -32.15 11.60 -18.76
C SER A 891 -33.40 12.48 -18.69
N PHE A 892 -34.01 12.72 -19.86
CA PHE A 892 -35.38 13.25 -19.95
C PHE A 892 -36.44 12.14 -19.92
N ILE A 893 -36.04 10.88 -20.00
CA ILE A 893 -36.94 9.73 -19.93
C ILE A 893 -37.14 9.34 -18.47
N ASN A 894 -38.38 9.48 -17.99
CA ASN A 894 -38.82 8.94 -16.71
C ASN A 894 -39.26 7.47 -16.90
N ILE A 895 -38.36 6.54 -16.61
CA ILE A 895 -38.53 5.10 -16.91
C ILE A 895 -39.87 4.59 -16.37
N ASP A 896 -40.18 4.83 -15.10
CA ASP A 896 -41.39 4.34 -14.44
C ASP A 896 -42.68 4.85 -15.09
N LEU A 897 -42.74 6.14 -15.48
CA LEU A 897 -43.92 6.70 -16.12
C LEU A 897 -44.11 6.12 -17.52
N TRP A 898 -43.03 5.97 -18.28
CA TRP A 898 -43.09 5.40 -19.63
C TRP A 898 -43.51 3.92 -19.61
N ASP A 899 -43.03 3.13 -18.64
CA ASP A 899 -43.42 1.73 -18.51
C ASP A 899 -44.90 1.60 -18.13
N LYS A 900 -45.40 2.49 -17.25
CA LYS A 900 -46.83 2.57 -16.90
C LYS A 900 -47.70 3.06 -18.06
N ALA A 901 -47.27 4.07 -18.80
CA ALA A 901 -48.03 4.64 -19.92
C ALA A 901 -48.19 3.69 -21.11
N LYS A 902 -47.24 2.75 -21.27
CA LYS A 902 -47.16 1.78 -22.36
C LYS A 902 -47.22 2.43 -23.75
N TRP A 903 -46.05 2.77 -24.29
CA TRP A 903 -45.91 3.31 -25.64
C TRP A 903 -46.31 2.27 -26.70
N GLU A 904 -47.38 2.57 -27.45
CA GLU A 904 -48.03 1.63 -28.39
C GLU A 904 -47.94 2.04 -29.86
N GLY A 905 -47.50 3.26 -30.19
CA GLY A 905 -47.34 3.68 -31.57
C GLY A 905 -46.93 5.14 -31.75
N VAL A 906 -46.79 5.55 -33.01
CA VAL A 906 -46.43 6.92 -33.39
C VAL A 906 -47.37 7.39 -34.51
N GLY A 907 -48.07 8.49 -34.27
CA GLY A 907 -48.87 9.19 -35.28
C GLY A 907 -48.06 10.29 -35.95
N LEU A 908 -48.08 10.32 -37.28
CA LEU A 908 -47.48 11.40 -38.09
C LEU A 908 -48.62 12.16 -38.77
N GLY A 909 -48.65 13.49 -38.64
CA GLY A 909 -49.75 14.28 -39.19
C GLY A 909 -49.43 15.75 -39.38
N PHE A 910 -50.46 16.52 -39.76
CA PHE A 910 -50.40 17.96 -39.99
C PHE A 910 -51.59 18.65 -39.34
N HIS A 911 -51.34 19.74 -38.62
CA HIS A 911 -52.38 20.58 -38.02
C HIS A 911 -52.38 21.96 -38.68
N PRO A 912 -53.53 22.50 -39.15
CA PRO A 912 -53.57 23.73 -39.94
C PRO A 912 -52.90 24.97 -39.30
N LYS A 913 -52.89 25.06 -37.97
CA LYS A 913 -52.26 26.19 -37.24
C LYS A 913 -50.87 25.89 -36.66
N LEU A 914 -50.55 24.61 -36.43
CA LEU A 914 -49.30 24.22 -35.76
C LEU A 914 -48.28 23.64 -36.74
N GLY A 915 -48.70 23.25 -37.94
CA GLY A 915 -47.85 22.58 -38.91
C GLY A 915 -47.71 21.08 -38.67
N PRO A 916 -46.59 20.47 -39.11
CA PRO A 916 -46.34 19.03 -38.96
C PRO A 916 -46.23 18.62 -37.48
N PHE A 917 -46.76 17.44 -37.13
CA PHE A 917 -46.67 16.91 -35.78
C PHE A 917 -46.36 15.41 -35.72
N ILE A 918 -45.74 15.01 -34.60
CA ILE A 918 -45.49 13.64 -34.19
C ILE A 918 -46.20 13.39 -32.86
N ALA A 919 -47.17 12.49 -32.85
CA ALA A 919 -47.92 12.09 -31.68
C ALA A 919 -47.39 10.75 -31.13
N ILE A 920 -46.87 10.75 -29.91
CA ILE A 920 -46.46 9.52 -29.20
C ILE A 920 -47.71 8.90 -28.58
N CYS A 921 -48.11 7.74 -29.09
CA CYS A 921 -49.37 7.10 -28.70
C CYS A 921 -49.17 6.23 -27.45
N PHE A 922 -49.96 6.45 -26.42
CA PHE A 922 -49.92 5.69 -25.17
C PHE A 922 -51.23 4.95 -24.94
N GLN A 923 -51.10 3.70 -24.46
CA GLN A 923 -52.25 2.91 -24.02
C GLN A 923 -52.96 3.59 -22.83
N ASP A 924 -52.18 4.06 -21.85
CA ASP A 924 -52.68 4.91 -20.76
C ASP A 924 -52.34 6.38 -21.04
N ILE A 925 -53.30 7.07 -21.65
CA ILE A 925 -53.14 8.47 -22.00
C ILE A 925 -53.07 9.39 -20.77
N ALA A 926 -53.63 9.03 -19.62
CA ALA A 926 -53.56 9.88 -18.44
C ALA A 926 -52.10 9.99 -17.95
N ILE A 927 -51.39 8.86 -17.92
CA ILE A 927 -49.94 8.83 -17.65
C ILE A 927 -49.14 9.43 -18.81
N GLY A 928 -49.54 9.19 -20.06
CA GLY A 928 -48.93 9.84 -21.24
C GLY A 928 -48.94 11.37 -21.17
N LYS A 929 -50.06 11.97 -20.74
CA LYS A 929 -50.15 13.41 -20.48
C LYS A 929 -49.23 13.86 -19.34
N GLN A 930 -49.07 13.04 -18.30
CA GLN A 930 -48.14 13.32 -17.20
C GLN A 930 -46.68 13.35 -17.68
N ILE A 931 -46.28 12.42 -18.55
CA ILE A 931 -44.94 12.41 -19.17
C ILE A 931 -44.67 13.74 -19.88
N PHE A 932 -45.61 14.21 -20.70
CA PHE A 932 -45.43 15.44 -21.45
C PHE A 932 -45.47 16.70 -20.58
N LYS A 933 -46.26 16.71 -19.50
CA LYS A 933 -46.18 17.77 -18.48
C LYS A 933 -44.78 17.84 -17.85
N GLU A 934 -44.22 16.69 -17.45
CA GLU A 934 -42.86 16.63 -16.88
C GLU A 934 -41.79 17.08 -17.89
N LEU A 935 -41.94 16.71 -19.16
CA LEU A 935 -41.04 17.20 -20.22
C LEU A 935 -41.14 18.72 -20.37
N ILE A 936 -42.36 19.26 -20.48
CA ILE A 936 -42.59 20.72 -20.58
C ILE A 936 -42.01 21.46 -19.36
N ASP A 937 -42.14 20.91 -18.15
CA ASP A 937 -41.56 21.51 -16.95
C ASP A 937 -40.03 21.57 -17.00
N LYS A 938 -39.38 20.59 -17.66
CA LYS A 938 -37.91 20.50 -17.77
C LYS A 938 -37.30 21.26 -18.96
N ILE A 939 -37.96 21.26 -20.11
CA ILE A 939 -37.41 21.85 -21.36
C ILE A 939 -38.24 23.02 -21.91
N GLY A 940 -39.43 23.26 -21.38
CA GLY A 940 -40.37 24.28 -21.85
C GLY A 940 -41.28 23.79 -22.98
N LYS A 941 -42.24 24.65 -23.38
CA LYS A 941 -43.13 24.39 -24.54
C LYS A 941 -42.39 24.50 -25.90
N THR A 942 -41.19 25.05 -25.90
CA THR A 942 -40.30 25.11 -27.07
C THR A 942 -38.92 24.64 -26.62
N ASP A 943 -38.44 23.55 -27.21
CA ASP A 943 -37.13 22.97 -26.89
C ASP A 943 -36.02 23.74 -27.61
N THR A 944 -35.76 24.97 -27.15
CA THR A 944 -34.87 25.95 -27.80
C THR A 944 -33.43 25.44 -28.00
N ASN A 945 -32.94 24.59 -27.09
CA ASN A 945 -31.60 24.01 -27.12
C ASN A 945 -31.59 22.58 -27.68
N GLU A 946 -32.73 22.06 -28.15
CA GLU A 946 -32.89 20.70 -28.68
C GLU A 946 -32.36 19.61 -27.74
N LYS A 947 -32.65 19.76 -26.45
CA LYS A 947 -32.17 18.86 -25.37
C LYS A 947 -32.78 17.46 -25.47
N LEU A 948 -34.00 17.36 -25.99
CA LEU A 948 -34.67 16.09 -26.27
C LEU A 948 -34.35 15.67 -27.71
N ARG A 949 -33.81 14.46 -27.90
CA ARG A 949 -33.52 13.91 -29.22
C ARG A 949 -34.65 12.99 -29.68
N LEU A 950 -35.08 13.16 -30.93
CA LEU A 950 -35.98 12.24 -31.61
C LEU A 950 -35.34 11.80 -32.94
N SER A 951 -35.25 10.49 -33.12
CA SER A 951 -34.71 9.89 -34.35
C SER A 951 -35.68 8.88 -34.95
N ILE A 952 -35.72 8.81 -36.28
CA ILE A 952 -36.43 7.78 -37.05
C ILE A 952 -35.41 6.99 -37.86
N ILE A 953 -35.21 5.73 -37.49
CA ILE A 953 -34.22 4.83 -38.06
C ILE A 953 -34.91 3.85 -39.00
N ARG A 954 -34.65 3.97 -40.30
CA ARG A 954 -35.28 3.17 -41.37
C ARG A 954 -34.43 1.96 -41.73
N GLY A 955 -35.06 0.94 -42.31
CA GLY A 955 -34.35 -0.23 -42.85
C GLY A 955 -33.72 -1.09 -41.76
N THR A 956 -34.37 -1.19 -40.59
CA THR A 956 -33.92 -2.04 -39.47
C THR A 956 -34.14 -3.53 -39.74
N ASN A 957 -34.98 -3.87 -40.72
CA ASN A 957 -35.29 -5.24 -41.12
C ASN A 957 -35.28 -5.38 -42.65
N LYS A 958 -34.43 -6.28 -43.18
CA LYS A 958 -34.25 -6.53 -44.61
C LYS A 958 -35.49 -7.17 -45.25
N LYS A 959 -36.26 -7.99 -44.52
CA LYS A 959 -37.48 -8.66 -45.00
C LYS A 959 -38.68 -7.70 -45.05
N HIS A 960 -38.66 -6.65 -44.24
CA HIS A 960 -39.73 -5.67 -44.12
C HIS A 960 -39.19 -4.24 -44.31
N PRO A 961 -38.99 -3.79 -45.56
CA PRO A 961 -38.27 -2.54 -45.86
C PRO A 961 -38.98 -1.26 -45.38
N HIS A 962 -40.29 -1.32 -45.11
CA HIS A 962 -41.07 -0.20 -44.61
C HIS A 962 -41.01 -0.05 -43.09
N TRP A 963 -40.49 -1.05 -42.35
CA TRP A 963 -40.36 -0.96 -40.92
C TRP A 963 -39.28 0.04 -40.52
N TYR A 964 -39.55 0.77 -39.44
CA TYR A 964 -38.64 1.75 -38.88
C TYR A 964 -38.76 1.79 -37.37
N LYS A 965 -37.69 2.17 -36.68
CA LYS A 965 -37.69 2.37 -35.24
C LYS A 965 -37.66 3.86 -34.93
N VAL A 966 -38.50 4.29 -34.01
CA VAL A 966 -38.50 5.64 -33.46
C VAL A 966 -37.76 5.61 -32.13
N HIS A 967 -36.75 6.45 -32.01
CA HIS A 967 -35.90 6.58 -30.83
C HIS A 967 -36.11 7.95 -30.20
N LEU A 968 -36.44 7.95 -28.91
CA LEU A 968 -36.56 9.15 -28.09
C LEU A 968 -35.56 9.05 -26.92
N GLY A 969 -34.72 10.07 -26.75
CA GLY A 969 -33.69 10.09 -25.71
C GLY A 969 -33.13 11.48 -25.44
N THR A 970 -32.10 11.57 -24.60
CA THR A 970 -31.39 12.84 -24.34
C THR A 970 -30.41 13.15 -25.49
N ASN A 971 -30.38 14.40 -25.95
CA ASN A 971 -29.40 14.86 -26.93
C ASN A 971 -28.08 15.24 -26.24
N LEU A 972 -27.18 14.27 -26.05
CA LEU A 972 -25.92 14.50 -25.34
C LEU A 972 -25.05 15.58 -25.98
N ASN A 973 -25.10 15.76 -27.31
CA ASN A 973 -24.31 16.77 -28.02
C ASN A 973 -24.65 18.23 -27.66
N LYS A 974 -25.75 18.46 -26.92
CA LYS A 974 -26.22 19.79 -26.51
C LYS A 974 -25.82 20.15 -25.07
N PHE A 975 -24.99 19.33 -24.44
CA PHE A 975 -24.49 19.55 -23.08
C PHE A 975 -22.98 19.71 -23.09
N GLU A 976 -22.49 20.67 -22.32
CA GLU A 976 -21.07 20.72 -21.95
C GLU A 976 -20.81 19.76 -20.80
N PHE A 977 -19.80 18.93 -21.01
CA PHE A 977 -19.53 17.77 -20.19
C PHE A 977 -18.21 17.95 -19.46
N LYS A 978 -18.26 17.98 -18.12
CA LYS A 978 -17.07 17.98 -17.25
C LYS A 978 -16.67 16.57 -16.83
N GLU A 979 -17.67 15.70 -16.65
CA GLU A 979 -17.50 14.30 -16.28
C GLU A 979 -17.06 13.42 -17.47
N LYS A 980 -16.53 12.22 -17.18
CA LYS A 980 -15.95 11.33 -18.20
C LYS A 980 -16.98 10.37 -18.81
N THR A 981 -18.01 10.00 -18.03
CA THR A 981 -18.99 8.99 -18.43
C THR A 981 -20.42 9.47 -18.17
N TYR A 982 -21.30 9.26 -19.16
CA TYR A 982 -22.70 9.65 -19.09
C TYR A 982 -23.61 8.44 -19.26
N ILE A 983 -24.65 8.38 -18.44
CA ILE A 983 -25.73 7.41 -18.57
C ILE A 983 -26.96 8.18 -19.04
N THR A 984 -27.69 7.61 -19.99
CA THR A 984 -28.98 8.15 -20.42
C THR A 984 -29.97 7.02 -20.60
N ALA A 985 -31.24 7.28 -20.30
CA ALA A 985 -32.30 6.35 -20.63
C ALA A 985 -32.92 6.76 -21.97
N SER A 986 -33.22 5.75 -22.78
CA SER A 986 -33.80 5.92 -24.10
C SER A 986 -35.04 5.06 -24.25
N ARG A 987 -36.00 5.53 -25.04
CA ARG A 987 -37.19 4.78 -25.44
C ARG A 987 -37.15 4.53 -26.93
N ILE A 988 -37.42 3.29 -27.32
CA ILE A 988 -37.38 2.85 -28.71
C ILE A 988 -38.68 2.11 -28.98
N HIS A 989 -39.36 2.48 -30.06
CA HIS A 989 -40.56 1.81 -30.52
C HIS A 989 -40.40 1.43 -31.98
N GLU A 990 -40.69 0.17 -32.33
CA GLU A 990 -40.69 -0.29 -33.71
C GLU A 990 -42.06 -0.06 -34.33
N MET A 991 -42.09 0.56 -35.51
CA MET A 991 -43.27 0.77 -36.30
C MET A 991 -43.28 -0.24 -37.45
N ASN A 992 -44.40 -0.95 -37.61
CA ASN A 992 -44.56 -2.00 -38.62
C ASN A 992 -45.59 -1.61 -39.71
N PRO A 993 -45.41 -0.51 -40.47
CA PRO A 993 -46.38 -0.11 -41.47
C PRO A 993 -46.32 -1.01 -42.71
N TYR A 994 -47.44 -1.12 -43.42
CA TYR A 994 -47.54 -1.86 -44.69
C TYR A 994 -46.87 -1.13 -45.86
N ASN A 995 -46.80 0.20 -45.82
CA ASN A 995 -46.17 1.05 -46.84
C ASN A 995 -45.48 2.25 -46.19
N ASP A 996 -44.78 3.07 -46.98
CA ASP A 996 -44.04 4.24 -46.49
C ASP A 996 -44.72 5.59 -46.77
N THR A 997 -46.00 5.60 -47.15
CA THR A 997 -46.72 6.83 -47.53
C THR A 997 -46.75 7.86 -46.40
N ASN A 998 -47.15 7.45 -45.19
CA ASN A 998 -47.26 8.37 -44.04
C ASN A 998 -45.91 9.00 -43.66
N ILE A 999 -44.85 8.19 -43.64
CA ILE A 999 -43.51 8.68 -43.29
C ILE A 999 -42.91 9.53 -44.41
N LYS A 1000 -43.11 9.21 -45.68
CA LYS A 1000 -42.69 10.04 -46.82
C LYS A 1000 -43.38 11.41 -46.79
N ASN A 1001 -44.70 11.43 -46.67
CA ASN A 1001 -45.48 12.67 -46.61
C ASN A 1001 -45.03 13.54 -45.42
N PHE A 1002 -44.81 12.94 -44.25
CA PHE A 1002 -44.32 13.68 -43.09
C PHE A 1002 -42.89 14.23 -43.29
N ILE A 1003 -42.00 13.46 -43.91
CA ILE A 1003 -40.63 13.93 -44.23
C ILE A 1003 -40.67 15.13 -45.18
N GLU A 1004 -41.54 15.11 -46.19
CA GLU A 1004 -41.72 16.25 -47.10
C GLU A 1004 -42.26 17.48 -46.37
N LEU A 1005 -43.30 17.31 -45.56
CA LEU A 1005 -43.85 18.37 -44.71
C LEU A 1005 -42.80 18.97 -43.75
N TYR A 1006 -41.98 18.13 -43.12
CA TYR A 1006 -40.89 18.59 -42.25
C TYR A 1006 -39.78 19.31 -43.02
N ARG A 1007 -39.44 18.87 -44.25
CA ARG A 1007 -38.46 19.58 -45.10
C ARG A 1007 -38.92 20.98 -45.48
N GLU A 1008 -40.23 21.14 -45.71
CA GLU A 1008 -40.84 22.43 -46.01
C GLU A 1008 -40.87 23.36 -44.78
N HIS A 1009 -41.36 22.86 -43.64
CA HIS A 1009 -41.59 23.69 -42.45
C HIS A 1009 -40.34 23.88 -41.58
N LYS A 1010 -39.40 22.93 -41.60
CA LYS A 1010 -38.17 22.87 -40.76
C LYS A 1010 -38.43 22.88 -39.25
N GLU A 1011 -39.66 22.65 -38.84
CA GLU A 1011 -40.10 22.52 -37.46
C GLU A 1011 -41.29 21.56 -37.37
N TYR A 1012 -41.48 20.98 -36.20
CA TYR A 1012 -42.60 20.08 -35.91
C TYR A 1012 -42.98 20.15 -34.43
N TYR A 1013 -44.17 19.64 -34.10
CA TYR A 1013 -44.63 19.51 -32.72
C TYR A 1013 -44.60 18.06 -32.26
N LEU A 1014 -43.93 17.79 -31.14
CA LEU A 1014 -43.98 16.50 -30.45
C LEU A 1014 -45.06 16.55 -29.36
N MET A 1015 -45.99 15.61 -29.33
CA MET A 1015 -47.14 15.63 -28.40
C MET A 1015 -47.56 14.22 -27.96
N PRO A 1016 -48.31 14.08 -26.84
CA PRO A 1016 -48.92 12.81 -26.52
C PRO A 1016 -50.14 12.57 -27.42
N GLY A 1017 -50.42 11.31 -27.70
CA GLY A 1017 -51.60 10.86 -28.44
C GLY A 1017 -52.19 9.60 -27.83
N LYS A 1018 -53.45 9.32 -28.17
CA LYS A 1018 -54.12 8.06 -27.86
C LYS A 1018 -54.40 7.31 -29.15
N MET A 1019 -54.09 6.01 -29.20
CA MET A 1019 -54.48 5.20 -30.34
C MET A 1019 -55.99 4.96 -30.31
N SER A 1020 -56.65 5.02 -31.46
CA SER A 1020 -58.05 4.61 -31.57
C SER A 1020 -58.20 3.10 -31.28
N LEU A 1021 -59.39 2.67 -30.82
CA LEU A 1021 -59.65 1.27 -30.47
C LEU A 1021 -59.39 0.29 -31.62
N ASP A 1022 -59.58 0.73 -32.86
CA ASP A 1022 -59.31 -0.04 -34.08
C ASP A 1022 -57.86 0.06 -34.58
N LYS A 1023 -57.00 0.80 -33.88
CA LYS A 1023 -55.58 1.08 -34.21
C LYS A 1023 -55.35 1.71 -35.58
N LYS A 1024 -56.38 2.35 -36.17
CA LYS A 1024 -56.29 3.00 -37.49
C LYS A 1024 -56.17 4.52 -37.42
N GLY A 1025 -56.39 5.13 -36.26
CA GLY A 1025 -56.35 6.56 -36.05
C GLY A 1025 -55.61 6.93 -34.77
N VAL A 1026 -55.13 8.16 -34.72
CA VAL A 1026 -54.47 8.74 -33.55
C VAL A 1026 -55.25 9.98 -33.14
N GLU A 1027 -55.56 10.08 -31.85
CA GLU A 1027 -56.12 11.28 -31.22
C GLU A 1027 -54.97 12.07 -30.57
N PRO A 1028 -54.44 13.13 -31.23
CA PRO A 1028 -53.37 13.96 -30.69
C PRO A 1028 -53.88 14.98 -29.65
N PHE A 1029 -53.08 15.25 -28.61
CA PHE A 1029 -53.37 16.26 -27.58
C PHE A 1029 -52.48 17.49 -27.76
N PHE A 1030 -52.96 18.43 -28.58
CA PHE A 1030 -52.21 19.62 -29.00
C PHE A 1030 -51.83 20.56 -27.87
N GLU A 1031 -52.59 20.59 -26.77
CA GLU A 1031 -52.35 21.46 -25.61
C GLU A 1031 -51.04 21.15 -24.86
N LEU A 1032 -50.50 19.95 -25.07
CA LEU A 1032 -49.22 19.47 -24.52
C LEU A 1032 -48.12 19.33 -25.60
N GLY A 1033 -48.28 20.00 -26.74
CA GLY A 1033 -47.29 20.01 -27.80
C GLY A 1033 -46.00 20.76 -27.43
N ILE A 1034 -44.86 20.14 -27.74
CA ILE A 1034 -43.51 20.71 -27.61
C ILE A 1034 -42.99 21.03 -29.00
N LYS A 1035 -42.69 22.29 -29.27
CA LYS A 1035 -42.12 22.73 -30.54
C LYS A 1035 -40.64 22.31 -30.64
N LYS A 1036 -40.27 21.66 -31.75
CA LYS A 1036 -38.91 21.18 -32.06
C LYS A 1036 -38.49 21.52 -33.49
N LYS A 1037 -37.20 21.73 -33.71
CA LYS A 1037 -36.58 22.01 -35.02
C LYS A 1037 -35.72 20.85 -35.52
N GLU A 1038 -35.05 20.12 -34.64
CA GLU A 1038 -34.16 19.01 -35.03
C GLU A 1038 -34.89 17.67 -35.02
N LEU A 1039 -34.95 16.99 -36.17
CA LEU A 1039 -35.42 15.61 -36.32
C LEU A 1039 -34.37 14.79 -37.08
N ASN A 1040 -33.94 13.68 -36.49
CA ASN A 1040 -32.89 12.86 -37.07
C ASN A 1040 -33.48 11.69 -37.85
N ILE A 1041 -33.19 11.61 -39.15
CA ILE A 1041 -33.69 10.52 -40.00
C ILE A 1041 -32.51 9.86 -40.69
N SER A 1042 -32.29 8.58 -40.40
CA SER A 1042 -31.15 7.83 -40.94
C SER A 1042 -31.55 6.39 -41.26
N PHE A 1043 -30.67 5.67 -41.95
CA PHE A 1043 -30.83 4.24 -42.17
C PHE A 1043 -29.98 3.46 -41.16
N ALA A 1044 -30.49 2.31 -40.71
CA ALA A 1044 -29.83 1.46 -39.73
C ALA A 1044 -28.39 1.06 -40.15
N TRP A 1045 -28.14 0.84 -41.45
CA TRP A 1045 -26.82 0.46 -41.95
C TRP A 1045 -25.74 1.54 -41.77
N LYS A 1046 -26.12 2.81 -41.59
CA LYS A 1046 -25.20 3.94 -41.36
C LYS A 1046 -24.81 4.15 -39.90
N ILE A 1047 -25.38 3.37 -38.97
CA ILE A 1047 -25.14 3.53 -37.53
C ILE A 1047 -23.82 2.87 -37.16
N ASP A 1048 -22.88 3.67 -36.64
CA ASP A 1048 -21.58 3.22 -36.15
C ASP A 1048 -21.52 3.19 -34.60
N ARG A 1049 -20.33 2.93 -34.05
CA ARG A 1049 -20.10 2.82 -32.59
C ARG A 1049 -20.15 4.15 -31.83
N ASN A 1050 -20.02 5.27 -32.51
CA ASN A 1050 -20.03 6.61 -31.91
C ASN A 1050 -21.38 7.32 -32.13
N ASN A 1051 -22.29 6.71 -32.90
CA ASN A 1051 -23.59 7.28 -33.21
C ASN A 1051 -24.51 7.25 -31.97
N PRO A 1052 -25.15 8.37 -31.58
CA PRO A 1052 -26.10 8.41 -30.45
C PRO A 1052 -27.28 7.44 -30.56
N ASP A 1053 -27.59 6.98 -31.78
CA ASP A 1053 -28.69 6.05 -32.05
C ASP A 1053 -28.23 4.57 -32.07
N LEU A 1054 -27.00 4.25 -31.63
CA LEU A 1054 -26.48 2.86 -31.60
C LEU A 1054 -27.38 1.90 -30.82
N VAL A 1055 -28.04 2.40 -29.76
CA VAL A 1055 -28.96 1.64 -28.88
C VAL A 1055 -30.21 1.13 -29.60
N VAL A 1056 -30.49 1.65 -30.80
CA VAL A 1056 -31.63 1.24 -31.64
C VAL A 1056 -31.40 -0.13 -32.27
N ILE A 1057 -30.13 -0.48 -32.54
CA ILE A 1057 -29.75 -1.77 -33.12
C ILE A 1057 -29.71 -2.80 -31.99
N ARG A 1058 -30.54 -3.83 -32.10
CA ARG A 1058 -30.68 -4.89 -31.09
C ARG A 1058 -30.18 -6.23 -31.61
N GLU A 1059 -29.97 -7.16 -30.69
CA GLU A 1059 -29.71 -8.55 -31.04
C GLU A 1059 -30.90 -9.10 -31.86
N GLY A 1060 -30.59 -9.74 -32.99
CA GLY A 1060 -31.59 -10.27 -33.92
C GLY A 1060 -32.04 -9.31 -35.03
N ASP A 1061 -31.66 -8.02 -34.99
CA ASP A 1061 -31.94 -7.11 -36.12
C ASP A 1061 -31.19 -7.56 -37.39
N GLU A 1062 -31.86 -7.46 -38.54
CA GLU A 1062 -31.30 -7.71 -39.87
C GLU A 1062 -31.35 -6.42 -40.72
N PRO A 1063 -30.47 -5.43 -40.50
CA PRO A 1063 -30.54 -4.16 -41.23
C PRO A 1063 -30.46 -4.35 -42.75
N TYR A 1064 -31.26 -3.59 -43.51
CA TYR A 1064 -31.13 -3.51 -44.96
C TYR A 1064 -29.85 -2.74 -45.32
N ILE A 1065 -28.94 -3.40 -46.03
CA ILE A 1065 -27.71 -2.82 -46.57
C ILE A 1065 -27.86 -2.77 -48.10
N PRO A 1066 -27.75 -1.59 -48.74
CA PRO A 1066 -27.75 -1.47 -50.20
C PRO A 1066 -26.63 -2.28 -50.86
N ASP A 1067 -26.87 -2.85 -52.04
CA ASP A 1067 -25.94 -3.76 -52.72
C ASP A 1067 -24.61 -3.07 -53.12
N ASP A 1068 -24.59 -1.75 -53.23
CA ASP A 1068 -23.41 -0.91 -53.52
C ASP A 1068 -22.53 -0.63 -52.28
N VAL A 1069 -22.95 -1.02 -51.07
CA VAL A 1069 -22.24 -0.77 -49.81
C VAL A 1069 -21.55 -2.05 -49.31
N LYS A 1070 -20.22 -2.11 -49.43
CA LYS A 1070 -19.40 -3.27 -48.98
C LYS A 1070 -19.11 -3.27 -47.47
N ASP A 1071 -18.76 -2.12 -46.90
CA ASP A 1071 -18.34 -1.98 -45.50
C ASP A 1071 -19.34 -1.15 -44.69
N ALA A 1072 -20.54 -1.68 -44.46
CA ALA A 1072 -21.56 -1.00 -43.66
C ALA A 1072 -21.14 -0.93 -42.17
N PRO A 1073 -21.08 0.26 -41.55
CA PRO A 1073 -20.67 0.43 -40.15
C PRO A 1073 -21.44 -0.43 -39.14
N VAL A 1074 -22.70 -0.74 -39.41
CA VAL A 1074 -23.57 -1.55 -38.53
C VAL A 1074 -23.04 -2.97 -38.31
N ASN A 1075 -22.25 -3.53 -39.24
CA ASN A 1075 -21.72 -4.89 -39.13
C ASN A 1075 -20.78 -5.05 -37.92
N ASP A 1076 -19.99 -4.03 -37.62
CA ASP A 1076 -19.09 -4.03 -36.46
C ASP A 1076 -19.82 -3.90 -35.13
N LEU A 1077 -21.03 -3.34 -35.14
CA LEU A 1077 -21.92 -3.24 -33.99
C LEU A 1077 -22.60 -4.60 -33.74
N LEU A 1078 -23.14 -5.24 -34.78
CA LEU A 1078 -23.78 -6.56 -34.70
C LEU A 1078 -22.81 -7.66 -34.22
N LYS A 1079 -21.55 -7.64 -34.64
CA LYS A 1079 -20.51 -8.55 -34.13
C LYS A 1079 -20.26 -8.39 -32.63
N LYS A 1080 -20.37 -7.17 -32.11
CA LYS A 1080 -20.17 -6.87 -30.69
C LYS A 1080 -21.38 -7.27 -29.85
N ILE A 1081 -22.60 -7.04 -30.35
CA ILE A 1081 -23.84 -7.42 -29.66
C ILE A 1081 -23.96 -8.96 -29.51
N LYS A 1082 -23.38 -9.73 -30.43
CA LYS A 1082 -23.34 -11.21 -30.37
C LYS A 1082 -22.28 -11.78 -29.40
N LYS A 1083 -21.38 -10.96 -28.85
CA LYS A 1083 -20.38 -11.35 -27.85
C LYS A 1083 -20.85 -10.91 -26.49
#